data_AF-A0A7V3RQD7-F1
#
_entry.id   AF-A0A7V3RQD7-F1
#
_cell.length_a   1.000
_cell.length_b   1.000
_cell.length_c   1.000
_cell.angle_alpha   90.00
_cell.angle_beta   90.00
_cell.angle_gamma   90.00
#
_symmetry.space_group_name_H-M   'P 1'
#
loop_
_entity.id
_entity.type
_entity.pdbx_description
1 polymer ?
#
loop_
_entity_poly.entity_id
_entity_poly.type
_entity_poly.pdbx_seq_one_letter_code
_entity_poly.pdbx_strand_id
1 'polypeptide(L)'
;MNQTSNRAAAVSVRSDDVRIVLFGLPKAGKSSLLGALAQAAQVQEHLLNGRLHDVAHGLDALRRRLDEESSPSPAEEGEVYPVDFEWFGDGGRGPKAPRHVGAVFLDCDGRVANDLLMRCQALAKDGSERLLPRKINDADTLVLVVDASAPPAQREAEFAEWERFLDQMEMRRSQHTEVNGWPVFVVLTKCDLLARPGDTVADWMERIEQHKRDLDRRFCGLRTRREQGARPLPFGRIDLHLWATAVRRPILAGEPVQAGEPYGVAELFRQCLEQAAAFRRRRRQAERRLVGTVAAAGGIIALMTTLAVGLTLYNLDTPTNVLRERVQLWSNADLPTEAERLHAPLHELRRRAEQLHAIGNDPQFEALSSAQQQWVRARLEELEAYLQYFDRLVQSPQPRDVHNTQALRELQEELKTTLALPKETWKDTEAGRLQSARLQEVEALALAVKRAENWYRDAAAKAEQLRTFSGQQTGRGGVGVNWDRWTIDAEILLHADFRLPQGGPSLLLGAVPLISEAAVQRFEEVRTARADWEANKARLQRVFDLCAALGLATATEDRPAVLVIPRHFALSQVRQRRRELEQHYPSYKRDFIFYVVPEAIRPVVDQAAHVSCKHLLGPAQAAVQKQLEQADDGT
;
A
#
# COMPACT_ATOMS: atom_id res chain seq x y z
N MET A 1 -18.24 -20.10 34.98
CA MET A 1 -16.93 -19.60 34.52
C MET A 1 -17.00 -18.08 34.53
N ASN A 2 -16.43 -17.44 35.56
CA ASN A 2 -16.47 -15.99 35.75
C ASN A 2 -15.39 -15.33 34.88
N GLN A 3 -15.81 -14.64 33.82
CA GLN A 3 -14.97 -13.67 33.12
C GLN A 3 -14.82 -12.44 34.03
N THR A 4 -13.80 -12.43 34.87
CA THR A 4 -13.29 -11.19 35.46
C THR A 4 -12.62 -10.37 34.36
N SER A 5 -13.38 -9.46 33.74
CA SER A 5 -12.80 -8.39 32.93
C SER A 5 -11.88 -7.56 33.81
N ASN A 6 -10.59 -7.89 33.78
CA ASN A 6 -9.53 -7.15 34.43
C ASN A 6 -9.40 -5.82 33.68
N ARG A 7 -10.12 -4.80 34.17
CA ARG A 7 -10.07 -3.44 33.65
C ARG A 7 -8.70 -2.87 33.99
N ALA A 8 -7.72 -3.14 33.13
CA ALA A 8 -6.38 -2.60 33.24
C ALA A 8 -6.48 -1.10 33.46
N ALA A 9 -5.97 -0.62 34.60
CA ALA A 9 -5.85 0.80 34.87
C ALA A 9 -5.16 1.43 33.67
N ALA A 10 -5.81 2.41 33.04
CA ALA A 10 -5.27 3.07 31.85
C ALA A 10 -3.92 3.69 32.23
N VAL A 11 -2.83 3.06 31.80
CA VAL A 11 -1.48 3.56 32.09
C VAL A 11 -1.35 4.91 31.41
N SER A 12 -1.20 5.96 32.21
CA SER A 12 -1.10 7.33 31.71
C SER A 12 0.25 7.53 31.03
N VAL A 13 0.25 7.58 29.70
CA VAL A 13 1.41 8.04 28.92
C VAL A 13 1.66 9.50 29.25
N ARG A 14 2.86 9.83 29.75
CA ARG A 14 3.21 11.23 30.05
C ARG A 14 3.39 11.97 28.74
N SER A 15 3.07 13.26 28.72
CA SER A 15 3.36 14.12 27.56
C SER A 15 4.85 14.14 27.22
N ASP A 16 5.70 13.83 28.20
CA ASP A 16 7.14 13.86 28.07
C ASP A 16 7.79 12.59 27.53
N ASP A 17 7.06 11.47 27.49
CA ASP A 17 7.61 10.19 27.06
C ASP A 17 7.86 10.15 25.55
N VAL A 18 9.05 9.71 25.15
CA VAL A 18 9.38 9.56 23.72
C VAL A 18 8.53 8.47 23.09
N ARG A 19 8.06 8.70 21.86
CA ARG A 19 7.16 7.80 21.13
C ARG A 19 7.94 7.11 20.04
N ILE A 20 8.03 5.78 20.12
CA ILE A 20 8.72 4.95 19.15
C ILE A 20 7.68 4.03 18.51
N VAL A 21 7.44 4.20 17.22
CA VAL A 21 6.40 3.46 16.49
C VAL A 21 7.05 2.34 15.67
N LEU A 22 6.60 1.10 15.88
CA LEU A 22 6.98 -0.04 15.06
C LEU A 22 5.96 -0.22 13.94
N PHE A 23 6.40 -0.06 12.69
CA PHE A 23 5.55 -0.03 11.52
C PHE A 23 6.08 -1.01 10.46
N GLY A 24 5.21 -1.78 9.84
CA GLY A 24 5.61 -2.82 8.91
C GLY A 24 4.47 -3.79 8.64
N LEU A 25 4.62 -4.58 7.58
CA LEU A 25 3.57 -5.45 7.06
C LEU A 25 3.17 -6.57 8.04
N PRO A 26 2.04 -7.27 7.80
CA PRO A 26 1.65 -8.41 8.61
C PRO A 26 2.77 -9.44 8.65
N LYS A 27 2.99 -10.06 9.82
CA LYS A 27 4.03 -11.06 10.04
C LYS A 27 5.47 -10.56 9.87
N ALA A 28 5.72 -9.27 9.70
CA ALA A 28 7.08 -8.74 9.62
C ALA A 28 7.88 -8.89 10.94
N GLY A 29 7.29 -9.37 12.04
CA GLY A 29 8.04 -9.65 13.28
C GLY A 29 8.10 -8.49 14.29
N LYS A 30 7.19 -7.52 14.22
CA LYS A 30 7.15 -6.34 15.10
C LYS A 30 6.96 -6.69 16.58
N SER A 31 5.91 -7.46 16.90
CA SER A 31 5.65 -7.90 18.28
C SER A 31 6.75 -8.84 18.80
N SER A 32 7.29 -9.70 17.92
CA SER A 32 8.42 -10.58 18.24
C SER A 32 9.69 -9.78 18.57
N LEU A 33 9.94 -8.68 17.85
CA LEU A 33 11.05 -7.77 18.11
C LEU A 33 10.93 -7.08 19.48
N LEU A 34 9.72 -6.70 19.90
CA LEU A 34 9.45 -6.17 21.24
C LEU A 34 9.59 -7.24 22.34
N GLY A 35 9.14 -8.47 22.08
CA GLY A 35 9.38 -9.60 22.98
C GLY A 35 10.88 -9.89 23.15
N ALA A 36 11.65 -9.82 22.06
CA ALA A 36 13.10 -9.96 22.10
C ALA A 36 13.80 -8.79 22.82
N LEU A 37 13.24 -7.56 22.76
CA LEU A 37 13.73 -6.44 23.55
C LEU A 37 13.57 -6.71 25.06
N ALA A 38 12.43 -7.25 25.47
CA ALA A 38 12.21 -7.62 26.87
C ALA A 38 13.22 -8.67 27.36
N GLN A 39 13.58 -9.62 26.49
CA GLN A 39 14.62 -10.61 26.78
C GLN A 39 16.00 -9.94 26.85
N ALA A 40 16.36 -9.12 25.85
CA ALA A 40 17.63 -8.39 25.81
C ALA A 40 17.79 -7.45 27.01
N ALA A 41 16.70 -6.85 27.52
CA ALA A 41 16.70 -6.05 28.73
C ALA A 41 17.14 -6.81 29.98
N GLN A 42 17.01 -8.14 30.02
CA GLN A 42 17.41 -8.97 31.15
C GLN A 42 18.80 -9.58 30.97
N VAL A 43 19.13 -10.01 29.75
CA VAL A 43 20.38 -10.75 29.48
C VAL A 43 21.51 -9.87 28.92
N GLN A 44 21.18 -8.70 28.34
CA GLN A 44 22.09 -7.86 27.56
C GLN A 44 22.06 -6.38 28.01
N GLU A 45 21.88 -6.10 29.31
CA GLU A 45 21.91 -4.72 29.86
C GLU A 45 23.16 -3.94 29.44
N HIS A 46 24.30 -4.62 29.33
CA HIS A 46 25.57 -4.03 28.91
C HIS A 46 25.56 -3.52 27.46
N LEU A 47 24.84 -4.18 26.54
CA LEU A 47 24.69 -3.74 25.15
C LEU A 47 23.64 -2.63 25.01
N LEU A 48 22.59 -2.69 25.84
CA LEU A 48 21.62 -1.60 25.98
C LEU A 48 22.25 -0.33 26.59
N ASN A 49 23.36 -0.48 27.32
CA ASN A 49 23.98 0.57 28.11
C ASN A 49 22.98 1.24 29.07
N GLY A 50 22.11 0.44 29.68
CA GLY A 50 21.07 0.91 30.57
C GLY A 50 20.11 -0.20 30.99
N ARG A 51 19.19 0.16 31.89
CA ARG A 51 18.11 -0.71 32.37
C ARG A 51 16.78 -0.27 31.82
N LEU A 52 16.01 -1.23 31.34
CA LEU A 52 14.66 -1.00 30.82
C LEU A 52 13.64 -1.59 31.79
N HIS A 53 12.77 -0.74 32.33
CA HIS A 53 11.68 -1.11 33.22
C HIS A 53 10.36 -1.14 32.44
N ASP A 54 9.75 -2.33 32.33
CA ASP A 54 8.44 -2.52 31.72
C ASP A 54 7.33 -2.11 32.71
N VAL A 55 6.80 -0.90 32.56
CA VAL A 55 5.86 -0.28 33.51
C VAL A 55 4.52 -1.01 33.54
N ALA A 56 4.10 -1.58 32.41
CA ALA A 56 2.80 -2.24 32.28
C ALA A 56 2.89 -3.77 32.28
N HIS A 57 4.09 -4.35 32.40
CA HIS A 57 4.37 -5.78 32.20
C HIS A 57 3.94 -6.32 30.81
N GLY A 58 3.79 -5.42 29.83
CA GLY A 58 3.33 -5.77 28.48
C GLY A 58 4.44 -6.42 27.64
N LEU A 59 5.67 -5.92 27.76
CA LEU A 59 6.84 -6.49 27.09
C LEU A 59 7.18 -7.88 27.68
N ASP A 60 7.04 -8.05 28.99
CA ASP A 60 7.18 -9.35 29.65
C ASP A 60 6.12 -10.38 29.18
N ALA A 61 4.91 -9.93 28.84
CA ALA A 61 3.91 -10.78 28.24
C ALA A 61 4.28 -11.19 26.80
N LEU A 62 4.82 -10.25 26.01
CA LEU A 62 5.33 -10.56 24.66
C LEU A 62 6.51 -11.53 24.69
N ARG A 63 7.43 -11.39 25.65
CA ARG A 63 8.55 -12.32 25.86
C ARG A 63 8.08 -13.75 26.07
N ARG A 64 7.17 -13.96 27.01
CA ARG A 64 6.61 -15.30 27.30
C ARG A 64 5.95 -15.91 26.08
N ARG A 65 5.22 -15.11 25.29
CA ARG A 65 4.63 -15.57 24.02
C ARG A 65 5.66 -15.95 22.96
N LEU A 66 6.77 -15.21 22.90
CA LEU A 66 7.91 -15.54 22.03
C LEU A 66 8.52 -16.90 22.42
N ASP A 67 8.58 -17.20 23.73
CA ASP A 67 9.02 -18.49 24.27
C ASP A 67 8.06 -19.64 23.97
N GLU A 68 6.75 -19.36 23.96
CA GLU A 68 5.70 -20.33 23.63
C GLU A 68 5.48 -20.55 22.11
N GLU A 69 6.29 -19.92 21.24
CA GLU A 69 6.17 -19.92 19.76
C GLU A 69 4.78 -19.58 19.21
N SER A 70 3.93 -18.99 20.06
CA SER A 70 2.54 -18.71 19.74
C SER A 70 2.45 -17.30 19.17
N SER A 71 2.24 -17.18 17.85
CA SER A 71 2.01 -15.88 17.20
C SER A 71 0.58 -15.40 17.47
N PRO A 72 0.36 -14.32 18.25
CA PRO A 72 -0.98 -13.76 18.38
C PRO A 72 -1.42 -13.06 17.08
N SER A 73 -2.73 -13.00 16.87
CA SER A 73 -3.28 -11.92 16.04
C SER A 73 -3.28 -10.64 16.87
N PRO A 74 -2.63 -9.55 16.43
CA PRO A 74 -2.68 -8.29 17.15
C PRO A 74 -4.12 -7.79 17.29
N ALA A 75 -4.42 -7.07 18.37
CA ALA A 75 -5.68 -6.35 18.50
C ALA A 75 -5.84 -5.35 17.33
N GLU A 76 -7.09 -5.07 16.94
CA GLU A 76 -7.43 -4.26 15.75
C GLU A 76 -6.88 -2.81 15.79
N GLU A 77 -6.48 -2.31 16.97
CA GLU A 77 -5.84 -1.01 17.15
C GLU A 77 -4.51 -1.13 17.91
N GLY A 78 -3.45 -0.54 17.35
CA GLY A 78 -2.07 -0.78 17.79
C GLY A 78 -1.83 -0.68 19.30
N GLU A 79 -1.14 -1.70 19.83
CA GLU A 79 -0.87 -1.91 21.25
C GLU A 79 0.25 -0.99 21.75
N VAL A 80 0.15 -0.59 23.01
CA VAL A 80 1.02 0.44 23.62
C VAL A 80 1.78 -0.17 24.80
N TYR A 81 3.10 0.01 24.79
CA TYR A 81 4.03 -0.56 25.76
C TYR A 81 4.86 0.55 26.41
N PRO A 82 4.40 1.12 27.55
CA PRO A 82 5.14 2.14 28.27
C PRO A 82 6.33 1.54 29.03
N VAL A 83 7.49 2.18 28.92
CA VAL A 83 8.72 1.78 29.61
C VAL A 83 9.42 2.98 30.24
N ASP A 84 10.22 2.73 31.27
CA ASP A 84 11.19 3.70 31.77
C ASP A 84 12.60 3.17 31.51
N PHE A 85 13.46 4.00 30.91
CA PHE A 85 14.82 3.62 30.57
C PHE A 85 15.84 4.43 31.36
N GLU A 86 16.67 3.73 32.14
CA GLU A 86 17.75 4.30 32.95
C GLU A 86 19.11 4.07 32.27
N TRP A 87 19.75 5.14 31.80
CA TRP A 87 21.08 5.05 31.16
C TRP A 87 22.16 4.73 32.19
N PHE A 88 23.06 3.79 31.88
CA PHE A 88 24.30 3.64 32.63
C PHE A 88 25.17 4.87 32.38
N GLY A 89 25.61 5.53 33.46
CA GLY A 89 26.47 6.71 33.33
C GLY A 89 27.79 6.36 32.66
N ASP A 90 28.25 7.20 31.74
CA ASP A 90 29.59 7.12 31.18
C ASP A 90 30.59 7.20 32.34
N GLY A 91 31.24 6.08 32.69
CA GLY A 91 31.96 5.84 33.95
C GLY A 91 33.21 6.69 34.23
N GLY A 92 33.27 7.95 33.77
CA GLY A 92 34.47 8.79 33.80
C GLY A 92 34.38 10.15 34.49
N ARG A 93 33.22 10.69 34.88
CA ARG A 93 33.15 12.05 35.49
C ARG A 93 32.06 12.22 36.55
N GLY A 94 32.37 11.80 37.78
CA GLY A 94 31.62 12.15 38.99
C GLY A 94 30.20 11.58 39.07
N PRO A 95 29.55 11.63 40.26
CA PRO A 95 28.20 11.14 40.47
C PRO A 95 27.19 12.10 39.80
N LYS A 96 26.97 11.94 38.49
CA LYS A 96 25.78 12.48 37.83
C LYS A 96 24.63 11.53 38.11
N ALA A 97 23.50 12.08 38.58
CA ALA A 97 22.28 11.32 38.75
C ALA A 97 21.95 10.55 37.46
N PRO A 98 21.49 9.29 37.56
CA PRO A 98 21.14 8.50 36.40
C PRO A 98 20.10 9.24 35.56
N ARG A 99 20.28 9.16 34.25
CA ARG A 99 19.39 9.82 33.30
C ARG A 99 18.22 8.89 33.04
N HIS A 100 17.01 9.31 33.37
CA HIS A 100 15.79 8.58 33.06
C HIS A 100 15.17 9.12 31.77
N VAL A 101 14.65 8.22 30.94
CA VAL A 101 13.87 8.53 29.75
C VAL A 101 12.64 7.65 29.75
N GLY A 102 11.48 8.26 30.03
CA GLY A 102 10.19 7.61 29.76
C GLY A 102 10.00 7.44 28.26
N ALA A 103 9.59 6.25 27.84
CA ALA A 103 9.35 5.93 26.44
C ALA A 103 8.08 5.08 26.28
N VAL A 104 7.50 5.15 25.10
CA VAL A 104 6.34 4.36 24.73
C VAL A 104 6.61 3.71 23.38
N PHE A 105 6.59 2.38 23.36
CA PHE A 105 6.61 1.62 22.12
C PHE A 105 5.17 1.40 21.64
N LEU A 106 4.92 1.68 20.37
CA LEU A 106 3.62 1.45 19.73
C LEU A 106 3.78 0.37 18.66
N ASP A 107 3.18 -0.80 18.89
CA ASP A 107 3.15 -1.89 17.91
C ASP A 107 1.94 -1.74 16.99
N CYS A 108 2.18 -1.46 15.71
CA CYS A 108 1.11 -1.24 14.75
C CYS A 108 0.57 -2.56 14.22
N ASP A 109 -0.75 -2.68 14.06
CA ASP A 109 -1.30 -3.83 13.31
C ASP A 109 -0.75 -3.78 11.87
N GLY A 110 -0.15 -4.89 11.44
CA GLY A 110 0.40 -5.02 10.09
C GLY A 110 -0.66 -4.85 8.99
N ARG A 111 -1.92 -5.17 9.26
CA ARG A 111 -3.03 -4.99 8.30
C ARG A 111 -3.33 -3.51 8.11
N VAL A 112 -3.41 -2.76 9.21
CA VAL A 112 -3.62 -1.31 9.18
C VAL A 112 -2.41 -0.61 8.56
N ALA A 113 -1.19 -1.09 8.84
CA ALA A 113 0.03 -0.62 8.20
C ALA A 113 0.02 -0.87 6.69
N ASN A 114 -0.35 -2.08 6.25
CA ASN A 114 -0.50 -2.42 4.83
C ASN A 114 -1.54 -1.53 4.16
N ASP A 115 -2.70 -1.32 4.79
CA ASP A 115 -3.72 -0.41 4.29
C ASP A 115 -3.21 1.02 4.16
N LEU A 116 -2.38 1.49 5.10
CA LEU A 116 -1.76 2.81 5.05
C LEU A 116 -0.76 2.92 3.89
N LEU A 117 0.05 1.88 3.68
CA LEU A 117 1.02 1.80 2.59
C LEU A 117 0.33 1.80 1.21
N MET A 118 -0.67 0.92 1.03
CA MET A 118 -1.37 0.78 -0.24
C MET A 118 -2.24 2.00 -0.58
N ARG A 119 -2.81 2.67 0.43
CA ARG A 119 -3.78 3.76 0.23
C ARG A 119 -3.20 5.16 0.29
N CYS A 120 -1.88 5.36 0.37
CA CYS A 120 -1.10 6.63 0.32
C CYS A 120 -1.87 7.98 0.52
N GLN A 121 -2.91 8.25 -0.27
CA GLN A 121 -3.92 9.29 -0.12
C GLN A 121 -4.68 9.36 1.24
N ALA A 122 -4.80 8.27 2.00
CA ALA A 122 -5.58 8.26 3.27
C ALA A 122 -4.98 9.15 4.38
N LEU A 123 -3.73 9.54 4.20
CA LEU A 123 -3.01 10.45 5.07
C LEU A 123 -3.49 11.92 4.84
N ALA A 124 -4.12 12.24 3.69
CA ALA A 124 -4.32 13.62 3.18
C ALA A 124 -5.68 14.29 3.47
N LYS A 125 -6.62 13.63 4.15
CA LYS A 125 -7.92 14.22 4.48
C LYS A 125 -8.17 14.16 5.98
N ASP A 126 -8.52 15.31 6.57
CA ASP A 126 -8.86 15.55 7.98
C ASP A 126 -10.13 14.82 8.48
N GLY A 127 -10.41 13.63 7.95
CA GLY A 127 -11.45 12.73 8.46
C GLY A 127 -10.97 12.07 9.75
N SER A 128 -11.47 12.57 10.87
CA SER A 128 -11.12 12.34 12.27
C SER A 128 -11.11 10.90 12.83
N GLU A 129 -11.09 9.84 12.02
CA GLU A 129 -11.34 8.47 12.53
C GLU A 129 -10.14 7.52 12.55
N ARG A 130 -8.96 7.88 12.00
CA ARG A 130 -7.81 6.96 12.01
C ARG A 130 -6.72 7.43 12.96
N LEU A 131 -6.59 6.73 14.10
CA LEU A 131 -5.61 7.00 15.15
C LEU A 131 -4.15 6.74 14.70
N LEU A 132 -3.92 5.79 13.78
CA LEU A 132 -2.57 5.37 13.40
C LEU A 132 -1.77 6.44 12.61
N PRO A 133 -2.28 7.07 11.54
CA PRO A 133 -1.59 8.17 10.86
C PRO A 133 -1.12 9.27 11.79
N ARG A 134 -1.98 9.64 12.76
CA ARG A 134 -1.65 10.64 13.79
C ARG A 134 -0.54 10.15 14.71
N LYS A 135 -0.61 8.90 15.19
CA LYS A 135 0.45 8.28 16.01
C LYS A 135 1.81 8.26 15.29
N ILE A 136 1.82 8.01 13.99
CA ILE A 136 3.05 8.03 13.16
C ILE A 136 3.59 9.45 13.02
N ASN A 137 2.73 10.44 12.72
CA ASN A 137 3.14 11.85 12.61
C ASN A 137 3.68 12.41 13.94
N ASP A 138 3.11 11.97 15.07
CA ASP A 138 3.53 12.36 16.41
C ASP A 138 4.72 11.55 16.95
N ALA A 139 5.25 10.59 16.20
CA ALA A 139 6.35 9.75 16.66
C ALA A 139 7.68 10.52 16.70
N ASP A 140 8.48 10.28 17.73
CA ASP A 140 9.85 10.81 17.80
C ASP A 140 10.84 9.94 17.02
N THR A 141 10.48 8.68 16.77
CA THR A 141 11.24 7.73 15.96
C THR A 141 10.29 6.71 15.34
N LEU A 142 10.55 6.36 14.08
CA LEU A 142 9.85 5.30 13.36
C LEU A 142 10.78 4.11 13.14
N VAL A 143 10.30 2.91 13.44
CA VAL A 143 11.00 1.64 13.18
C VAL A 143 10.24 0.91 12.08
N LEU A 144 10.77 0.94 10.86
CA LEU A 144 10.27 0.22 9.69
C LEU A 144 10.78 -1.22 9.70
N VAL A 145 9.89 -2.16 9.96
CA VAL A 145 10.23 -3.57 10.15
C VAL A 145 10.03 -4.36 8.86
N VAL A 146 11.10 -5.01 8.42
CA VAL A 146 11.22 -5.77 7.16
C VAL A 146 11.50 -7.24 7.47
N ASP A 147 10.77 -8.16 6.85
CA ASP A 147 11.03 -9.59 6.99
C ASP A 147 12.23 -10.00 6.11
N ALA A 148 13.38 -10.31 6.72
CA ALA A 148 14.55 -10.72 5.97
C ALA A 148 14.38 -12.11 5.32
N SER A 149 13.49 -12.95 5.84
CA SER A 149 13.22 -14.30 5.33
C SER A 149 12.26 -14.31 4.14
N ALA A 150 11.56 -13.20 3.88
CA ALA A 150 10.63 -13.11 2.77
C ALA A 150 11.34 -13.29 1.41
N PRO A 151 10.67 -13.89 0.41
CA PRO A 151 11.22 -14.04 -0.93
C PRO A 151 11.69 -12.70 -1.50
N PRO A 152 12.77 -12.66 -2.31
CA PRO A 152 13.30 -11.41 -2.86
C PRO A 152 12.23 -10.53 -3.50
N ALA A 153 11.40 -11.09 -4.39
CA ALA A 153 10.32 -10.38 -5.10
C ALA A 153 9.31 -9.73 -4.15
N GLN A 154 8.94 -10.42 -3.06
CA GLN A 154 8.07 -9.84 -2.04
C GLN A 154 8.76 -8.63 -1.41
N ARG A 155 10.00 -8.78 -0.92
CA ARG A 155 10.76 -7.67 -0.31
C ARG A 155 10.93 -6.49 -1.25
N GLU A 156 11.07 -6.73 -2.56
CA GLU A 156 11.13 -5.63 -3.55
C GLU A 156 9.82 -4.84 -3.61
N ALA A 157 8.68 -5.54 -3.62
CA ALA A 157 7.37 -4.91 -3.61
C ALA A 157 7.15 -4.13 -2.30
N GLU A 158 7.50 -4.72 -1.15
CA GLU A 158 7.40 -4.07 0.15
C GLU A 158 8.26 -2.80 0.21
N PHE A 159 9.48 -2.87 -0.32
CA PHE A 159 10.39 -1.72 -0.40
C PHE A 159 9.83 -0.60 -1.27
N ALA A 160 9.23 -0.92 -2.42
CA ALA A 160 8.63 0.08 -3.31
C ALA A 160 7.44 0.81 -2.65
N GLU A 161 6.67 0.13 -1.82
CA GLU A 161 5.62 0.75 -1.01
C GLU A 161 6.21 1.67 0.08
N TRP A 162 7.26 1.24 0.76
CA TRP A 162 7.94 2.06 1.78
C TRP A 162 8.60 3.30 1.22
N GLU A 163 9.21 3.20 0.04
CA GLU A 163 9.79 4.35 -0.66
C GLU A 163 8.73 5.44 -0.86
N ARG A 164 7.58 5.07 -1.45
CA ARG A 164 6.45 5.99 -1.67
C ARG A 164 5.92 6.57 -0.37
N PHE A 165 5.81 5.74 0.67
CA PHE A 165 5.37 6.19 1.99
C PHE A 165 6.33 7.20 2.61
N LEU A 166 7.64 6.94 2.57
CA LEU A 166 8.66 7.84 3.12
C LEU A 166 8.74 9.15 2.34
N ASP A 167 8.59 9.12 1.01
CA ASP A 167 8.51 10.33 0.18
C ASP A 167 7.36 11.22 0.62
N GLN A 168 6.17 10.62 0.83
CA GLN A 168 4.99 11.36 1.25
C GLN A 168 5.13 11.92 2.67
N MET A 169 5.71 11.14 3.59
CA MET A 169 5.99 11.59 4.95
C MET A 169 6.95 12.78 4.95
N GLU A 170 8.04 12.72 4.21
CA GLU A 170 9.00 13.82 4.11
C GLU A 170 8.34 15.08 3.51
N MET A 171 7.53 14.92 2.45
CA MET A 171 6.78 16.03 1.85
C MET A 171 5.83 16.70 2.85
N ARG A 172 5.10 15.92 3.65
CA ARG A 172 4.17 16.44 4.67
C ARG A 172 4.89 17.15 5.80
N ARG A 173 5.95 16.53 6.32
CA ARG A 173 6.76 17.11 7.39
C ARG A 173 7.39 18.43 6.94
N SER A 174 7.77 18.51 5.67
CA SER A 174 8.23 19.76 5.05
C SER A 174 7.12 20.82 4.98
N GLN A 175 5.91 20.44 4.56
CA GLN A 175 4.74 21.34 4.55
C GLN A 175 4.38 21.86 5.95
N HIS A 176 4.53 21.04 6.98
CA HIS A 176 4.33 21.44 8.39
C HIS A 176 5.53 22.14 9.02
N THR A 177 6.58 22.42 8.25
CA THR A 177 7.81 23.08 8.71
C THR A 177 8.45 22.36 9.91
N GLU A 178 8.37 21.03 9.92
CA GLU A 178 8.86 20.23 11.05
C GLU A 178 10.40 20.24 11.15
N VAL A 179 10.89 20.02 12.36
CA VAL A 179 12.33 19.94 12.64
C VAL A 179 12.96 18.81 11.83
N ASN A 180 14.08 19.11 11.18
CA ASN A 180 14.85 18.15 10.38
C ASN A 180 15.42 17.01 11.22
N GLY A 181 15.70 15.91 10.51
CA GLY A 181 16.40 14.76 11.04
C GLY A 181 15.50 13.89 11.89
N TRP A 182 14.30 13.60 11.37
CA TRP A 182 13.40 12.64 11.98
C TRP A 182 13.98 11.23 11.81
N PRO A 183 14.33 10.55 12.91
CA PRO A 183 15.04 9.28 12.83
C PRO A 183 14.10 8.16 12.41
N VAL A 184 14.46 7.47 11.33
CA VAL A 184 13.74 6.32 10.79
C VAL A 184 14.71 5.14 10.69
N PHE A 185 14.43 4.10 11.47
CA PHE A 185 15.22 2.87 11.50
C PHE A 185 14.57 1.83 10.62
N VAL A 186 15.25 1.39 9.56
CA VAL A 186 14.83 0.27 8.74
C VAL A 186 15.51 -0.98 9.27
N VAL A 187 14.70 -1.92 9.76
CA VAL A 187 15.16 -3.08 10.54
C VAL A 187 14.82 -4.34 9.77
N LEU A 188 15.86 -5.03 9.31
CA LEU A 188 15.77 -6.41 8.84
C LEU A 188 15.55 -7.30 10.07
N THR A 189 14.41 -7.96 10.14
CA THR A 189 14.05 -8.89 11.22
C THR A 189 14.04 -10.32 10.72
N LYS A 190 13.89 -11.28 11.64
CA LYS A 190 13.95 -12.72 11.35
C LYS A 190 15.27 -13.14 10.70
N CYS A 191 16.36 -12.46 11.04
CA CYS A 191 17.68 -12.82 10.55
C CYS A 191 18.11 -14.22 11.02
N ASP A 192 17.52 -14.75 12.10
CA ASP A 192 17.65 -16.15 12.52
C ASP A 192 17.27 -17.15 11.43
N LEU A 193 16.27 -16.82 10.60
CA LEU A 193 15.83 -17.68 9.50
C LEU A 193 16.75 -17.63 8.27
N LEU A 194 17.79 -16.78 8.28
CA LEU A 194 18.79 -16.74 7.21
C LEU A 194 19.89 -17.80 7.39
N ALA A 195 20.01 -18.39 8.58
CA ALA A 195 20.93 -19.48 8.83
C ALA A 195 20.47 -20.76 8.10
N ARG A 196 21.44 -21.51 7.59
CA ARG A 196 21.27 -22.83 6.99
C ARG A 196 21.91 -23.89 7.89
N PRO A 197 21.47 -25.15 7.80
CA PRO A 197 22.11 -26.26 8.51
C PRO A 197 23.61 -26.32 8.20
N GLY A 198 24.44 -26.30 9.26
CA GLY A 198 25.90 -26.36 9.14
C GLY A 198 26.61 -25.02 9.02
N ASP A 199 25.88 -23.90 8.97
CA ASP A 199 26.48 -22.57 8.94
C ASP A 199 27.32 -22.29 10.20
N THR A 200 28.46 -21.62 10.01
CA THR A 200 29.21 -20.97 11.10
C THR A 200 28.63 -19.59 11.40
N VAL A 201 29.08 -18.96 12.50
CA VAL A 201 28.76 -17.56 12.81
C VAL A 201 29.15 -16.63 11.67
N ALA A 202 30.30 -16.85 11.05
CA ALA A 202 30.77 -16.04 9.93
C ALA A 202 29.82 -16.13 8.72
N ASP A 203 29.39 -17.33 8.36
CA ASP A 203 28.50 -17.55 7.21
C ASP A 203 27.13 -16.87 7.41
N TRP A 204 26.58 -17.00 8.62
CA TRP A 204 25.31 -16.37 8.98
C TRP A 204 25.41 -14.85 8.98
N MET A 205 26.48 -14.30 9.59
CA MET A 205 26.75 -12.86 9.61
C MET A 205 26.98 -12.30 8.21
N GLU A 206 27.71 -13.01 7.35
CA GLU A 206 27.93 -12.60 5.97
C GLU A 206 26.61 -12.45 5.21
N ARG A 207 25.65 -13.37 5.41
CA ARG A 207 24.32 -13.26 4.80
C ARG A 207 23.51 -12.10 5.34
N ILE A 208 23.60 -11.81 6.65
CA ILE A 208 22.95 -10.63 7.22
C ILE A 208 23.53 -9.37 6.57
N GLU A 209 24.85 -9.25 6.49
CA GLU A 209 25.52 -8.10 5.88
C GLU A 209 25.25 -8.00 4.37
N GLN A 210 25.11 -9.11 3.67
CA GLN A 210 24.68 -9.10 2.26
C GLN A 210 23.27 -8.52 2.12
N HIS A 211 22.31 -8.94 2.95
CA HIS A 211 20.96 -8.40 2.95
C HIS A 211 20.91 -6.92 3.33
N LYS A 212 21.74 -6.49 4.29
CA LYS A 212 21.90 -5.07 4.62
C LYS A 212 22.45 -4.30 3.42
N ARG A 213 23.50 -4.78 2.75
CA ARG A 213 24.07 -4.14 1.54
C ARG A 213 23.04 -4.05 0.41
N ASP A 214 22.20 -5.07 0.22
CA ASP A 214 21.16 -5.06 -0.81
C ASP A 214 20.11 -3.98 -0.55
N LEU A 215 19.69 -3.85 0.70
CA LEU A 215 18.72 -2.84 1.13
C LEU A 215 19.32 -1.42 1.12
N ASP A 216 20.56 -1.28 1.57
CA ASP A 216 21.30 -0.01 1.59
C ASP A 216 21.51 0.55 0.17
N ARG A 217 21.88 -0.31 -0.80
CA ARG A 217 21.98 0.09 -2.21
C ARG A 217 20.68 0.70 -2.74
N ARG A 218 19.52 0.17 -2.34
CA ARG A 218 18.22 0.72 -2.74
C ARG A 218 17.94 2.07 -2.08
N PHE A 219 18.24 2.20 -0.79
CA PHE A 219 18.07 3.47 -0.08
C PHE A 219 19.02 4.56 -0.58
N CYS A 220 20.25 4.21 -0.94
CA CYS A 220 21.16 5.12 -1.61
C CYS A 220 20.55 5.61 -2.93
N GLY A 221 20.00 4.71 -3.74
CA GLY A 221 19.29 5.07 -4.97
C GLY A 221 18.12 6.03 -4.74
N LEU A 222 17.31 5.77 -3.70
CA LEU A 222 16.21 6.64 -3.27
C LEU A 222 16.70 8.04 -2.85
N ARG A 223 17.75 8.11 -2.02
CA ARG A 223 18.36 9.39 -1.62
C ARG A 223 18.90 10.16 -2.82
N THR A 224 19.61 9.49 -3.73
CA THR A 224 20.15 10.12 -4.95
C THR A 224 19.04 10.65 -5.84
N ARG A 225 17.94 9.90 -6.04
CA ARG A 225 16.78 10.38 -6.80
C ARG A 225 16.14 11.63 -6.17
N ARG A 226 16.04 11.67 -4.84
CA ARG A 226 15.53 12.85 -4.11
C ARG A 226 16.44 14.07 -4.27
N GLU A 227 17.74 13.87 -4.16
CA GLU A 227 18.74 14.95 -4.32
C GLU A 227 18.78 15.49 -5.76
N GLN A 228 18.44 14.68 -6.76
CA GLN A 228 18.42 15.08 -8.18
C GLN A 228 17.09 15.67 -8.65
N GLY A 229 15.95 15.19 -8.12
CA GLY A 229 14.62 15.50 -8.66
C GLY A 229 13.87 16.67 -7.98
N ALA A 230 14.24 17.04 -6.76
CA ALA A 230 13.52 18.04 -5.98
C ALA A 230 14.45 19.12 -5.43
N ARG A 231 13.96 20.37 -5.34
CA ARG A 231 14.64 21.41 -4.56
C ARG A 231 14.86 20.87 -3.14
N PRO A 232 16.07 21.00 -2.56
CA PRO A 232 16.34 20.54 -1.21
C PRO A 232 15.26 21.07 -0.26
N LEU A 233 14.52 20.18 0.39
CA LEU A 233 13.50 20.59 1.34
C LEU A 233 14.22 21.16 2.57
N PRO A 234 13.97 22.43 2.96
CA PRO A 234 14.66 23.04 4.09
C PRO A 234 14.21 22.46 5.44
N PHE A 235 13.07 21.77 5.48
CA PHE A 235 12.42 21.23 6.68
C PHE A 235 11.93 19.80 6.45
N GLY A 236 11.64 19.08 7.54
CA GLY A 236 11.04 17.75 7.50
C GLY A 236 11.92 16.60 7.04
N ARG A 237 13.25 16.81 6.88
CA ARG A 237 14.16 15.77 6.38
C ARG A 237 14.14 14.51 7.25
N ILE A 238 14.14 13.35 6.60
CA ILE A 238 14.21 12.03 7.25
C ILE A 238 15.68 11.56 7.35
N ASP A 239 16.09 11.13 8.54
CA ASP A 239 17.40 10.49 8.78
C ASP A 239 17.21 8.97 8.82
N LEU A 240 17.69 8.28 7.78
CA LEU A 240 17.55 6.83 7.64
C LEU A 240 18.72 6.07 8.29
N HIS A 241 18.38 5.06 9.09
CA HIS A 241 19.32 4.16 9.75
C HIS A 241 18.99 2.71 9.41
N LEU A 242 19.99 1.88 9.12
CA LEU A 242 19.78 0.47 8.77
C LEU A 242 20.30 -0.46 9.87
N TRP A 243 19.44 -1.38 10.30
CA TRP A 243 19.74 -2.40 11.30
C TRP A 243 19.31 -3.80 10.86
N ALA A 244 19.92 -4.81 11.46
CA ALA A 244 19.50 -6.19 11.33
C ALA A 244 19.37 -6.82 12.71
N THR A 245 18.33 -7.62 12.90
CA THR A 245 17.97 -8.20 14.19
C THR A 245 17.47 -9.63 14.02
N ALA A 246 17.81 -10.47 14.99
CA ALA A 246 17.23 -11.79 15.14
C ALA A 246 16.68 -11.92 16.55
N VAL A 247 15.49 -12.51 16.68
CA VAL A 247 14.87 -12.71 18.00
C VAL A 247 15.64 -13.70 18.84
N ARG A 248 16.36 -14.63 18.20
CA ARG A 248 17.26 -15.62 18.81
C ARG A 248 18.44 -15.85 17.89
N ARG A 249 19.64 -16.02 18.44
CA ARG A 249 20.77 -16.53 17.65
C ARG A 249 20.49 -18.00 17.27
N PRO A 250 20.57 -18.37 15.97
CA PRO A 250 20.36 -19.75 15.55
C PRO A 250 21.49 -20.66 16.08
N ILE A 251 21.27 -21.97 16.09
CA ILE A 251 22.30 -22.94 16.42
C ILE A 251 23.28 -23.01 15.25
N LEU A 252 24.53 -22.59 15.46
CA LEU A 252 25.57 -22.49 14.45
C LEU A 252 26.73 -23.44 14.75
N ALA A 253 27.40 -23.94 13.72
CA ALA A 253 28.50 -24.87 13.85
C ALA A 253 29.71 -24.22 14.55
N GLY A 254 30.23 -24.90 15.58
CA GLY A 254 31.50 -24.54 16.23
C GLY A 254 31.41 -23.57 17.42
N GLU A 255 30.22 -23.11 17.82
CA GLU A 255 30.07 -22.26 19.02
C GLU A 255 29.44 -23.00 20.22
N PRO A 256 29.89 -22.69 21.46
CA PRO A 256 29.18 -23.08 22.66
C PRO A 256 27.82 -22.40 22.73
N VAL A 257 26.88 -23.04 23.43
CA VAL A 257 25.42 -22.77 23.47
C VAL A 257 25.06 -21.37 24.02
N GLN A 258 25.35 -20.30 23.27
CA GLN A 258 24.64 -18.99 23.38
C GLN A 258 23.33 -19.01 22.57
N ALA A 259 22.82 -20.21 22.27
CA ALA A 259 21.59 -20.40 21.51
C ALA A 259 20.43 -19.77 22.28
N GLY A 260 19.72 -18.84 21.64
CA GLY A 260 18.54 -18.20 22.21
C GLY A 260 18.71 -16.75 22.64
N GLU A 261 19.92 -16.19 22.70
CA GLU A 261 20.08 -14.75 22.94
C GLU A 261 19.65 -13.92 21.70
N PRO A 262 18.95 -12.79 21.88
CA PRO A 262 18.65 -11.87 20.78
C PRO A 262 19.93 -11.31 20.15
N TYR A 263 19.90 -11.07 18.85
CA TYR A 263 21.01 -10.45 18.11
C TYR A 263 20.61 -9.06 17.61
N GLY A 264 21.41 -8.03 17.94
CA GLY A 264 21.27 -6.65 17.46
C GLY A 264 20.07 -5.87 18.03
N VAL A 265 19.22 -6.51 18.84
CA VAL A 265 18.01 -5.90 19.41
C VAL A 265 18.35 -4.86 20.46
N ALA A 266 19.29 -5.16 21.36
CA ALA A 266 19.75 -4.24 22.40
C ALA A 266 20.30 -2.94 21.79
N GLU A 267 21.22 -3.05 20.83
CA GLU A 267 21.87 -1.91 20.19
C GLU A 267 20.88 -1.08 19.37
N LEU A 268 19.96 -1.74 18.65
CA LEU A 268 18.88 -1.05 17.92
C LEU A 268 18.08 -0.16 18.87
N PHE A 269 17.53 -0.72 19.95
CA PHE A 269 16.64 0.04 20.83
C PHE A 269 17.37 1.08 21.66
N ARG A 270 18.63 0.84 22.04
CA ARG A 270 19.50 1.87 22.61
C ARG A 270 19.59 3.07 21.66
N GLN A 271 19.87 2.84 20.37
CA GLN A 271 19.96 3.92 19.40
C GLN A 271 18.62 4.59 19.12
N CYS A 272 17.52 3.83 19.04
CA CYS A 272 16.19 4.41 18.89
C CYS A 272 15.85 5.34 20.07
N LEU A 273 16.09 4.92 21.31
CA LEU A 273 15.83 5.74 22.50
C LEU A 273 16.71 7.00 22.53
N GLU A 274 17.99 6.87 22.21
CA GLU A 274 18.93 7.99 22.15
C GLU A 274 18.51 9.03 21.11
N GLN A 275 18.22 8.58 19.89
CA GLN A 275 17.83 9.44 18.78
C GLN A 275 16.43 10.03 18.96
N ALA A 276 15.46 9.26 19.47
CA ALA A 276 14.12 9.74 19.82
C ALA A 276 14.21 10.88 20.84
N ALA A 277 14.99 10.69 21.91
CA ALA A 277 15.17 11.70 22.93
C ALA A 277 15.90 12.94 22.40
N ALA A 278 16.88 12.75 21.51
CA ALA A 278 17.57 13.87 20.85
C ALA A 278 16.64 14.66 19.92
N PHE A 279 15.85 13.97 19.11
CA PHE A 279 14.85 14.56 18.22
C PHE A 279 13.81 15.37 19.00
N ARG A 280 13.24 14.79 20.05
CA ARG A 280 12.27 15.47 20.93
C ARG A 280 12.83 16.74 21.56
N ARG A 281 14.10 16.71 22.02
CA ARG A 281 14.77 17.92 22.55
C ARG A 281 14.88 19.01 21.48
N ARG A 282 15.28 18.67 20.25
CA ARG A 282 15.35 19.62 19.13
C ARG A 282 13.97 20.20 18.81
N ARG A 283 12.93 19.36 18.76
CA ARG A 283 11.53 19.78 18.56
C ARG A 283 11.08 20.80 19.61
N ARG A 284 11.27 20.50 20.90
CA ARG A 284 10.92 21.44 21.98
C ARG A 284 11.70 22.74 21.94
N GLN A 285 13.00 22.67 21.61
CA GLN A 285 13.82 23.88 21.47
C GLN A 285 13.34 24.75 20.31
N ALA A 286 12.94 24.15 19.19
CA ALA A 286 12.35 24.86 18.07
C ALA A 286 11.00 25.48 18.43
N GLU A 287 10.11 24.72 19.08
CA GLU A 287 8.81 25.21 19.56
C GLU A 287 8.96 26.38 20.54
N ARG A 288 9.87 26.28 21.51
CA ARG A 288 10.16 27.39 22.45
C ARG A 288 10.72 28.62 21.76
N ARG A 289 11.61 28.44 20.77
CA ARG A 289 12.14 29.55 19.96
C ARG A 289 11.03 30.20 19.14
N LEU A 290 10.13 29.41 18.55
CA LEU A 290 9.00 29.91 17.78
C LEU A 290 8.01 30.68 18.66
N VAL A 291 7.64 30.14 19.83
CA VAL A 291 6.80 30.86 20.79
C VAL A 291 7.46 32.16 21.23
N GLY A 292 8.77 32.15 21.47
CA GLY A 292 9.55 33.35 21.80
C GLY A 292 9.55 34.40 20.68
N THR A 293 9.76 33.99 19.42
CA THR A 293 9.74 34.92 18.28
C THR A 293 8.34 35.44 17.98
N VAL A 294 7.31 34.61 18.07
CA VAL A 294 5.92 35.03 17.90
C VAL A 294 5.49 35.99 19.02
N ALA A 295 5.86 35.72 20.27
CA ALA A 295 5.58 36.64 21.38
C ALA A 295 6.31 37.99 21.20
N ALA A 296 7.57 37.98 20.75
CA ALA A 296 8.31 39.20 20.47
C ALA A 296 7.70 39.99 19.30
N ALA A 297 7.34 39.32 18.20
CA ALA A 297 6.68 39.93 17.05
C ALA A 297 5.29 40.47 17.44
N GLY A 298 4.51 39.71 18.22
CA GLY A 298 3.23 40.15 18.77
C GLY A 298 3.38 41.37 19.68
N GLY A 299 4.44 41.42 20.50
CA GLY A 299 4.79 42.60 21.31
C GLY A 299 5.12 43.82 20.45
N ILE A 300 5.86 43.65 19.36
CA ILE A 300 6.15 44.73 18.39
C ILE A 300 4.87 45.19 17.72
N ILE A 301 4.01 44.27 17.26
CA ILE A 301 2.72 44.60 16.65
C ILE A 301 1.84 45.33 17.67
N ALA A 302 1.73 44.85 18.91
CA ALA A 302 0.95 45.50 19.95
C ALA A 302 1.49 46.90 20.26
N LEU A 303 2.81 47.07 20.34
CA LEU A 303 3.43 48.38 20.50
C LEU A 303 3.12 49.30 19.33
N MET A 304 3.32 48.84 18.09
CA MET A 304 2.99 49.58 16.87
C MET A 304 1.51 49.92 16.79
N THR A 305 0.63 49.00 17.20
CA THR A 305 -0.83 49.22 17.25
C THR A 305 -1.17 50.25 18.32
N THR A 306 -0.53 50.19 19.49
CA THR A 306 -0.73 51.18 20.57
C THR A 306 -0.25 52.56 20.12
N LEU A 307 0.89 52.63 19.43
CA LEU A 307 1.42 53.85 18.83
C LEU A 307 0.50 54.38 17.72
N ALA A 308 0.01 53.48 16.85
CA ALA A 308 -0.91 53.82 15.77
C ALA A 308 -2.28 54.26 16.29
N VAL A 309 -2.82 53.64 17.34
CA VAL A 309 -4.04 54.07 18.05
C VAL A 309 -3.81 55.42 18.72
N GLY A 310 -2.65 55.64 19.36
CA GLY A 310 -2.27 56.96 19.89
C GLY A 310 -2.18 58.03 18.79
N LEU A 311 -1.64 57.67 17.61
CA LEU A 311 -1.53 58.54 16.44
C LEU A 311 -2.88 58.78 15.74
N THR A 312 -3.78 57.80 15.70
CA THR A 312 -5.12 57.92 15.10
C THR A 312 -6.13 58.58 16.03
N LEU A 313 -5.98 58.47 17.35
CA LEU A 313 -6.70 59.31 18.31
C LEU A 313 -6.26 60.79 18.21
N TYR A 314 -5.04 61.05 17.72
CA TYR A 314 -4.55 62.40 17.42
C TYR A 314 -4.91 62.88 16.00
N ASN A 315 -5.06 61.98 15.03
CA ASN A 315 -5.53 62.24 13.68
C ASN A 315 -6.93 61.61 13.49
N LEU A 316 -7.93 62.23 14.09
CA LEU A 316 -9.33 61.98 13.73
C LEU A 316 -9.62 62.65 12.38
N ASP A 317 -9.04 62.12 11.32
CA ASP A 317 -9.43 62.46 9.96
C ASP A 317 -10.50 61.48 9.48
N THR A 318 -11.66 62.07 9.24
CA THR A 318 -12.84 61.61 8.49
C THR A 318 -12.84 60.16 7.94
N PRO A 319 -13.88 59.35 8.28
CA PRO A 319 -13.98 57.92 7.93
C PRO A 319 -13.90 57.62 6.42
N THR A 320 -14.19 58.60 5.56
CA THR A 320 -14.06 58.51 4.09
C THR A 320 -12.62 58.30 3.61
N ASN A 321 -11.60 58.74 4.37
CA ASN A 321 -10.20 58.53 3.98
C ASN A 321 -9.75 57.09 4.20
N VAL A 322 -10.27 56.39 5.20
CA VAL A 322 -9.91 54.99 5.52
C VAL A 322 -10.36 54.04 4.41
N LEU A 323 -11.59 54.20 3.91
CA LEU A 323 -12.10 53.37 2.82
C LEU A 323 -11.32 53.61 1.52
N ARG A 324 -11.01 54.88 1.22
CA ARG A 324 -10.22 55.26 0.04
C ARG A 324 -8.81 54.65 0.09
N GLU A 325 -8.13 54.76 1.23
CA GLU A 325 -6.80 54.19 1.43
C GLU A 325 -6.81 52.67 1.30
N ARG A 326 -7.83 52.01 1.84
CA ARG A 326 -8.01 50.56 1.70
C ARG A 326 -8.15 50.17 0.23
N VAL A 327 -9.03 50.81 -0.54
CA VAL A 327 -9.18 50.53 -1.98
C VAL A 327 -7.87 50.78 -2.74
N GLN A 328 -7.14 51.83 -2.39
CA GLN A 328 -5.88 52.16 -3.05
C GLN A 328 -4.77 51.15 -2.72
N LEU A 329 -4.69 50.67 -1.49
CA LEU A 329 -3.78 49.60 -1.09
C LEU A 329 -4.05 48.31 -1.88
N TRP A 330 -5.33 47.97 -2.07
CA TRP A 330 -5.74 46.83 -2.91
C TRP A 330 -5.40 47.03 -4.39
N SER A 331 -5.71 48.21 -4.95
CA SER A 331 -5.38 48.54 -6.33
C SER A 331 -3.87 48.52 -6.60
N ASN A 332 -3.04 48.91 -5.62
CA ASN A 332 -1.59 48.89 -5.75
C ASN A 332 -1.00 47.48 -5.61
N ALA A 333 -1.66 46.59 -4.87
CA ALA A 333 -1.27 45.19 -4.72
C ALA A 333 -1.82 44.29 -5.86
N ASP A 334 -2.63 44.85 -6.76
CA ASP A 334 -3.26 44.10 -7.85
C ASP A 334 -2.23 43.67 -8.89
N LEU A 335 -2.31 42.41 -9.31
CA LEU A 335 -1.42 41.86 -10.34
C LEU A 335 -1.95 42.21 -11.73
N PRO A 336 -1.09 42.42 -12.75
CA PRO A 336 -1.51 42.95 -14.03
C PRO A 336 -2.42 42.00 -14.82
N THR A 337 -2.18 40.68 -14.74
CA THR A 337 -2.94 39.69 -15.51
C THR A 337 -4.02 38.97 -14.68
N GLU A 338 -5.13 38.56 -15.32
CA GLU A 338 -6.17 37.77 -14.63
C GLU A 338 -5.59 36.46 -14.07
N ALA A 339 -4.70 35.81 -14.83
CA ALA A 339 -4.05 34.56 -14.44
C ALA A 339 -3.25 34.69 -13.14
N GLU A 340 -2.42 35.74 -13.03
CA GLU A 340 -1.61 35.99 -11.84
C GLU A 340 -2.48 36.36 -10.63
N ARG A 341 -3.53 37.17 -10.82
CA ARG A 341 -4.47 37.52 -9.75
C ARG A 341 -5.17 36.30 -9.17
N LEU A 342 -5.54 35.36 -10.03
CA LEU A 342 -6.30 34.15 -9.70
C LEU A 342 -5.42 32.92 -9.36
N HIS A 343 -4.09 33.06 -9.33
CA HIS A 343 -3.18 31.97 -9.03
C HIS A 343 -3.12 31.60 -7.53
N ALA A 344 -3.65 32.46 -6.66
CA ALA A 344 -3.62 32.23 -5.21
C ALA A 344 -4.48 31.01 -4.82
N PRO A 345 -4.17 30.35 -3.68
CA PRO A 345 -4.98 29.24 -3.17
C PRO A 345 -6.45 29.63 -2.99
N LEU A 346 -7.38 28.69 -3.22
CA LEU A 346 -8.84 28.94 -3.18
C LEU A 346 -9.32 29.67 -1.90
N HIS A 347 -8.80 29.28 -0.73
CA HIS A 347 -9.18 29.90 0.54
C HIS A 347 -8.76 31.38 0.61
N GLU A 348 -7.63 31.75 0.00
CA GLU A 348 -7.21 33.14 -0.09
C GLU A 348 -8.11 33.91 -1.05
N LEU A 349 -8.45 33.34 -2.21
CA LEU A 349 -9.35 33.98 -3.18
C LEU A 349 -10.73 34.27 -2.57
N ARG A 350 -11.29 33.32 -1.80
CA ARG A 350 -12.54 33.54 -1.04
C ARG A 350 -12.40 34.68 -0.03
N ARG A 351 -11.30 34.71 0.73
CA ARG A 351 -11.01 35.81 1.66
C ARG A 351 -10.91 37.16 0.93
N ARG A 352 -10.27 37.21 -0.25
CA ARG A 352 -10.19 38.44 -1.06
C ARG A 352 -11.57 38.89 -1.54
N ALA A 353 -12.41 37.96 -1.99
CA ALA A 353 -13.79 38.25 -2.38
C ALA A 353 -14.61 38.81 -1.21
N GLU A 354 -14.55 38.17 -0.03
CA GLU A 354 -15.20 38.67 1.20
C GLU A 354 -14.74 40.09 1.58
N GLN A 355 -13.44 40.37 1.45
CA GLN A 355 -12.88 41.68 1.75
C GLN A 355 -13.36 42.75 0.76
N LEU A 356 -13.47 42.44 -0.54
CA LEU A 356 -14.02 43.34 -1.54
C LEU A 356 -15.53 43.53 -1.38
N HIS A 357 -16.26 42.48 -1.00
CA HIS A 357 -17.68 42.54 -0.69
C HIS A 357 -17.93 43.43 0.55
N ALA A 358 -17.07 43.36 1.56
CA ALA A 358 -17.13 44.25 2.72
C ALA A 358 -16.88 45.71 2.35
N ILE A 359 -15.96 45.98 1.41
CA ILE A 359 -15.72 47.34 0.87
C ILE A 359 -16.95 47.84 0.09
N GLY A 360 -17.54 47.00 -0.76
CA GLY A 360 -18.72 47.35 -1.55
C GLY A 360 -19.99 47.60 -0.71
N ASN A 361 -20.12 46.92 0.44
CA ASN A 361 -21.22 47.10 1.39
C ASN A 361 -21.02 48.26 2.38
N ASP A 362 -19.85 48.91 2.35
CA ASP A 362 -19.58 50.03 3.26
C ASP A 362 -20.53 51.20 2.92
N PRO A 363 -21.22 51.81 3.91
CA PRO A 363 -22.12 52.94 3.67
C PRO A 363 -21.46 54.13 2.95
N GLN A 364 -20.13 54.25 3.03
CA GLN A 364 -19.36 55.31 2.38
C GLN A 364 -18.83 54.92 1.00
N PHE A 365 -19.14 53.73 0.49
CA PHE A 365 -18.67 53.27 -0.82
C PHE A 365 -19.07 54.22 -1.96
N GLU A 366 -20.28 54.78 -1.91
CA GLU A 366 -20.77 55.76 -2.87
C GLU A 366 -20.02 57.10 -2.81
N ALA A 367 -19.28 57.38 -1.73
CA ALA A 367 -18.42 58.57 -1.61
C ALA A 367 -17.02 58.38 -2.23
N LEU A 368 -16.67 57.16 -2.68
CA LEU A 368 -15.45 56.90 -3.43
C LEU A 368 -15.54 57.47 -4.86
N SER A 369 -14.40 57.64 -5.53
CA SER A 369 -14.42 58.04 -6.94
C SER A 369 -15.04 56.94 -7.80
N SER A 370 -15.71 57.32 -8.90
CA SER A 370 -16.33 56.35 -9.82
C SER A 370 -15.34 55.31 -10.34
N ALA A 371 -14.08 55.70 -10.57
CA ALA A 371 -13.01 54.80 -10.97
C ALA A 371 -12.71 53.74 -9.88
N GLN A 372 -12.66 54.14 -8.60
CA GLN A 372 -12.46 53.23 -7.48
C GLN A 372 -13.64 52.28 -7.30
N GLN A 373 -14.86 52.80 -7.39
CA GLN A 373 -16.08 51.98 -7.30
C GLN A 373 -16.12 50.93 -8.41
N GLN A 374 -15.84 51.34 -9.66
CA GLN A 374 -15.81 50.47 -10.81
C GLN A 374 -14.70 49.40 -10.70
N TRP A 375 -13.53 49.77 -10.18
CA TRP A 375 -12.44 48.82 -9.93
C TRP A 375 -12.85 47.74 -8.93
N VAL A 376 -13.43 48.12 -7.78
CA VAL A 376 -13.90 47.15 -6.77
C VAL A 376 -14.98 46.24 -7.35
N ARG A 377 -15.99 46.79 -8.03
CA ARG A 377 -17.08 46.01 -8.64
C ARG A 377 -16.55 45.03 -9.69
N ALA A 378 -15.66 45.47 -10.58
CA ALA A 378 -15.07 44.61 -11.61
C ALA A 378 -14.21 43.47 -11.02
N ARG A 379 -13.46 43.73 -9.94
CA ARG A 379 -12.63 42.71 -9.28
C ARG A 379 -13.47 41.72 -8.48
N LEU A 380 -14.52 42.19 -7.82
CA LEU A 380 -15.46 41.31 -7.14
C LEU A 380 -16.17 40.40 -8.14
N GLU A 381 -16.67 40.94 -9.25
CA GLU A 381 -17.31 40.17 -10.33
C GLU A 381 -16.35 39.14 -10.94
N GLU A 382 -15.08 39.50 -11.19
CA GLU A 382 -14.05 38.56 -11.68
C GLU A 382 -13.83 37.39 -10.71
N LEU A 383 -13.67 37.69 -9.41
CA LEU A 383 -13.45 36.68 -8.37
C LEU A 383 -14.67 35.78 -8.17
N GLU A 384 -15.87 36.34 -8.13
CA GLU A 384 -17.12 35.59 -7.96
C GLU A 384 -17.36 34.67 -9.16
N ALA A 385 -17.17 35.15 -10.39
CA ALA A 385 -17.28 34.33 -11.59
C ALA A 385 -16.26 33.17 -11.59
N TYR A 386 -15.01 33.44 -11.17
CA TYR A 386 -13.98 32.41 -11.05
C TYR A 386 -14.31 31.38 -9.96
N LEU A 387 -14.71 31.83 -8.77
CA LEU A 387 -15.08 30.95 -7.66
C LEU A 387 -16.29 30.09 -8.00
N GLN A 388 -17.32 30.66 -8.63
CA GLN A 388 -18.49 29.92 -9.10
C GLN A 388 -18.12 28.86 -10.16
N TYR A 389 -17.22 29.20 -11.09
CA TYR A 389 -16.69 28.22 -12.05
C TYR A 389 -15.91 27.10 -11.36
N PHE A 390 -14.99 27.46 -10.44
CA PHE A 390 -14.19 26.50 -9.69
C PHE A 390 -15.07 25.56 -8.87
N ASP A 391 -16.09 26.08 -8.19
CA ASP A 391 -17.01 25.28 -7.38
C ASP A 391 -17.82 24.31 -8.26
N ARG A 392 -18.31 24.73 -9.44
CA ARG A 392 -18.95 23.82 -10.42
C ARG A 392 -18.00 22.71 -10.87
N LEU A 393 -16.74 23.06 -11.16
CA LEU A 393 -15.73 22.08 -11.57
C LEU A 393 -15.40 21.09 -10.44
N VAL A 394 -15.34 21.55 -9.18
CA VAL A 394 -15.10 20.67 -8.02
C VAL A 394 -16.28 19.73 -7.78
N GLN A 395 -17.51 20.23 -7.90
CA GLN A 395 -18.75 19.47 -7.72
C GLN A 395 -18.99 18.44 -8.84
N SER A 396 -18.40 18.64 -10.02
CA SER A 396 -18.52 17.67 -11.11
C SER A 396 -17.86 16.33 -10.71
N PRO A 397 -18.45 15.19 -11.10
CA PRO A 397 -17.90 13.87 -10.76
C PRO A 397 -16.43 13.74 -11.17
N GLN A 398 -15.63 13.08 -10.34
CA GLN A 398 -14.26 12.76 -10.74
C GLN A 398 -14.29 11.60 -11.76
N PRO A 399 -13.35 11.55 -12.71
CA PRO A 399 -13.33 10.48 -13.73
C PRO A 399 -13.34 9.07 -13.13
N ARG A 400 -12.64 8.89 -11.99
CA ARG A 400 -12.57 7.63 -11.23
C ARG A 400 -13.85 7.22 -10.50
N ASP A 401 -14.78 8.14 -10.29
CA ASP A 401 -16.06 7.88 -9.62
C ASP A 401 -17.11 7.37 -10.62
N VAL A 402 -16.82 7.44 -11.91
CA VAL A 402 -17.67 6.91 -12.99
C VAL A 402 -17.35 5.43 -13.25
N HIS A 403 -18.38 4.63 -13.54
CA HIS A 403 -18.27 3.16 -13.63
C HIS A 403 -18.81 2.56 -14.95
N ASN A 404 -19.07 3.37 -15.95
CA ASN A 404 -19.42 2.91 -17.29
C ASN A 404 -18.89 3.87 -18.36
N THR A 405 -18.66 3.38 -19.57
CA THR A 405 -18.04 4.16 -20.66
C THR A 405 -18.94 5.26 -21.21
N GLN A 406 -20.26 5.15 -21.04
CA GLN A 406 -21.21 6.16 -21.49
C GLN A 406 -21.14 7.41 -20.60
N ALA A 407 -21.21 7.24 -19.29
CA ALA A 407 -21.06 8.31 -18.32
C ALA A 407 -19.66 8.94 -18.38
N LEU A 408 -18.62 8.17 -18.72
CA LEU A 408 -17.27 8.72 -18.90
C LEU A 408 -17.21 9.64 -20.14
N ARG A 409 -17.92 9.29 -21.22
CA ARG A 409 -18.08 10.14 -22.40
C ARG A 409 -18.92 11.38 -22.11
N GLU A 410 -20.01 11.24 -21.36
CA GLU A 410 -20.83 12.37 -20.92
C GLU A 410 -20.02 13.36 -20.07
N LEU A 411 -19.20 12.86 -19.13
CA LEU A 411 -18.27 13.69 -18.36
C LEU A 411 -17.23 14.37 -19.26
N GLN A 412 -16.70 13.67 -20.27
CA GLN A 412 -15.77 14.27 -21.23
C GLN A 412 -16.41 15.45 -21.98
N GLU A 413 -17.63 15.26 -22.47
CA GLU A 413 -18.37 16.29 -23.19
C GLU A 413 -18.78 17.44 -22.27
N GLU A 414 -19.17 17.16 -21.03
CA GLU A 414 -19.44 18.17 -20.01
C GLU A 414 -18.20 19.03 -19.74
N LEU A 415 -17.03 18.43 -19.58
CA LEU A 415 -15.75 19.12 -19.38
C LEU A 415 -15.33 19.98 -20.59
N LYS A 416 -15.69 19.56 -21.81
CA LYS A 416 -15.40 20.29 -23.06
C LYS A 416 -16.40 21.40 -23.37
N THR A 417 -17.63 21.31 -22.88
CA THR A 417 -18.73 22.21 -23.24
C THR A 417 -19.19 23.05 -22.04
N THR A 418 -19.91 22.44 -21.10
CA THR A 418 -20.57 23.12 -19.97
C THR A 418 -19.57 23.62 -18.94
N LEU A 419 -18.48 22.89 -18.73
CA LEU A 419 -17.37 23.22 -17.83
C LEU A 419 -16.12 23.66 -18.62
N ALA A 420 -16.29 24.06 -19.88
CA ALA A 420 -15.23 24.73 -20.63
C ALA A 420 -14.76 25.98 -19.88
N LEU A 421 -13.48 26.31 -20.04
CA LEU A 421 -12.92 27.53 -19.44
C LEU A 421 -13.68 28.76 -19.96
N PRO A 422 -14.31 29.57 -19.08
CA PRO A 422 -15.05 30.75 -19.52
C PRO A 422 -14.16 31.80 -20.19
N LYS A 423 -12.89 31.87 -19.79
CA LYS A 423 -11.87 32.76 -20.35
C LYS A 423 -10.57 32.00 -20.57
N GLU A 424 -9.93 32.19 -21.72
CA GLU A 424 -8.65 31.53 -22.06
C GLU A 424 -7.52 31.95 -21.10
N THR A 425 -7.57 33.18 -20.57
CA THR A 425 -6.65 33.69 -19.54
C THR A 425 -6.65 32.85 -18.26
N TRP A 426 -7.67 32.02 -18.03
CA TRP A 426 -7.75 31.17 -16.83
C TRP A 426 -7.04 29.83 -16.98
N LYS A 427 -6.48 29.52 -18.16
CA LYS A 427 -5.81 28.25 -18.43
C LYS A 427 -4.70 27.90 -17.42
N ASP A 428 -3.91 28.89 -17.01
CA ASP A 428 -2.78 28.72 -16.10
C ASP A 428 -3.14 28.86 -14.62
N THR A 429 -4.42 29.11 -14.32
CA THR A 429 -4.94 29.14 -12.94
C THR A 429 -5.07 27.74 -12.36
N GLU A 430 -5.45 27.63 -11.09
CA GLU A 430 -5.76 26.32 -10.49
C GLU A 430 -6.96 25.65 -11.16
N ALA A 431 -8.01 26.41 -11.52
CA ALA A 431 -9.20 25.88 -12.20
C ALA A 431 -8.85 25.29 -13.59
N GLY A 432 -8.09 26.04 -14.39
CA GLY A 432 -7.67 25.60 -15.73
C GLY A 432 -6.80 24.35 -15.70
N ARG A 433 -5.85 24.29 -14.75
CA ARG A 433 -5.04 23.09 -14.53
C ARG A 433 -5.88 21.89 -14.08
N LEU A 434 -6.84 22.10 -13.19
CA LEU A 434 -7.75 21.03 -12.73
C LEU A 434 -8.62 20.49 -13.87
N GLN A 435 -9.20 21.38 -14.69
CA GLN A 435 -10.04 21.00 -15.84
C GLN A 435 -9.22 20.22 -16.87
N SER A 436 -8.03 20.71 -17.22
CA SER A 436 -7.10 20.04 -18.13
C SER A 436 -6.66 18.66 -17.59
N ALA A 437 -6.31 18.58 -16.30
CA ALA A 437 -5.95 17.31 -15.67
C ALA A 437 -7.10 16.30 -15.68
N ARG A 438 -8.35 16.73 -15.42
CA ARG A 438 -9.53 15.86 -15.52
C ARG A 438 -9.78 15.38 -16.94
N LEU A 439 -9.65 16.25 -17.95
CA LEU A 439 -9.78 15.83 -19.35
C LEU A 439 -8.74 14.77 -19.74
N GLN A 440 -7.48 14.98 -19.34
CA GLN A 440 -6.41 13.98 -19.55
C GLN A 440 -6.69 12.67 -18.83
N GLU A 441 -7.18 12.72 -17.58
CA GLU A 441 -7.55 11.54 -16.81
C GLU A 441 -8.71 10.77 -17.46
N VAL A 442 -9.75 11.47 -17.94
CA VAL A 442 -10.88 10.85 -18.67
C VAL A 442 -10.39 10.09 -19.91
N GLU A 443 -9.53 10.72 -20.71
CA GLU A 443 -8.99 10.11 -21.93
C GLU A 443 -8.12 8.90 -21.63
N ALA A 444 -7.22 9.02 -20.64
CA ALA A 444 -6.36 7.93 -20.23
C ALA A 444 -7.16 6.78 -19.61
N LEU A 445 -8.21 7.07 -18.83
CA LEU A 445 -9.09 6.06 -18.25
C LEU A 445 -9.92 5.36 -19.33
N ALA A 446 -10.46 6.11 -20.30
CA ALA A 446 -11.19 5.53 -21.42
C ALA A 446 -10.32 4.56 -22.24
N LEU A 447 -9.07 4.93 -22.51
CA LEU A 447 -8.11 4.07 -23.20
C LEU A 447 -7.78 2.81 -22.39
N ALA A 448 -7.57 2.95 -21.08
CA ALA A 448 -7.27 1.84 -20.18
C ALA A 448 -8.44 0.85 -20.08
N VAL A 449 -9.67 1.36 -19.92
CA VAL A 449 -10.91 0.58 -19.91
C VAL A 449 -11.06 -0.17 -21.23
N LYS A 450 -10.88 0.50 -22.37
CA LYS A 450 -11.00 -0.15 -23.67
C LYS A 450 -9.98 -1.25 -23.88
N ARG A 451 -8.72 -1.03 -23.46
CA ARG A 451 -7.66 -2.02 -23.52
C ARG A 451 -7.97 -3.24 -22.67
N ALA A 452 -8.44 -3.03 -21.43
CA ALA A 452 -8.80 -4.11 -20.52
C ALA A 452 -10.01 -4.91 -21.06
N GLU A 453 -11.05 -4.23 -21.52
CA GLU A 453 -12.22 -4.84 -22.15
C GLU A 453 -11.80 -5.73 -23.34
N ASN A 454 -11.02 -5.19 -24.29
CA ASN A 454 -10.55 -5.92 -25.45
C ASN A 454 -9.72 -7.15 -25.04
N TRP A 455 -8.81 -7.00 -24.08
CA TRP A 455 -8.00 -8.11 -23.59
C TRP A 455 -8.85 -9.26 -23.04
N TYR A 456 -9.86 -8.96 -22.22
CA TYR A 456 -10.77 -9.98 -21.70
C TYR A 456 -11.61 -10.64 -22.81
N ARG A 457 -12.08 -9.85 -23.79
CA ARG A 457 -12.84 -10.39 -24.94
C ARG A 457 -11.99 -11.30 -25.81
N ASP A 458 -10.76 -10.89 -26.11
CA ASP A 458 -9.82 -11.69 -26.90
C ASP A 458 -9.44 -12.99 -26.17
N ALA A 459 -9.21 -12.91 -24.85
CA ALA A 459 -9.00 -14.08 -24.02
C ALA A 459 -10.21 -15.02 -24.03
N ALA A 460 -11.43 -14.49 -23.86
CA ALA A 460 -12.68 -15.25 -23.92
C ALA A 460 -12.87 -15.94 -25.26
N ALA A 461 -12.65 -15.22 -26.37
CA ALA A 461 -12.70 -15.78 -27.72
C ALA A 461 -11.66 -16.87 -27.93
N LYS A 462 -10.42 -16.67 -27.46
CA LYS A 462 -9.37 -17.70 -27.56
C LYS A 462 -9.70 -18.94 -26.72
N ALA A 463 -10.25 -18.78 -25.51
CA ALA A 463 -10.68 -19.94 -24.71
C ALA A 463 -11.83 -20.70 -25.39
N GLU A 464 -12.81 -20.00 -25.96
CA GLU A 464 -13.90 -20.63 -26.70
C GLU A 464 -13.39 -21.34 -27.96
N GLN A 465 -12.41 -20.74 -28.65
CA GLN A 465 -11.75 -21.34 -29.80
C GLN A 465 -11.04 -22.65 -29.43
N LEU A 466 -10.22 -22.64 -28.38
CA LEU A 466 -9.56 -23.83 -27.87
C LEU A 466 -10.56 -24.88 -27.38
N ARG A 467 -11.63 -24.45 -26.70
CA ARG A 467 -12.67 -25.35 -26.21
C ARG A 467 -13.38 -26.05 -27.35
N THR A 468 -13.73 -25.34 -28.41
CA THR A 468 -14.46 -25.88 -29.58
C THR A 468 -13.57 -26.53 -30.62
N PHE A 469 -12.25 -26.44 -30.45
CA PHE A 469 -11.23 -26.85 -31.43
C PHE A 469 -11.38 -26.12 -32.78
N SER A 470 -12.02 -24.95 -32.80
CA SER A 470 -12.16 -24.15 -34.02
C SER A 470 -10.80 -23.55 -34.41
N GLY A 471 -10.43 -23.64 -35.69
CA GLY A 471 -9.14 -23.13 -36.19
C GLY A 471 -7.90 -23.93 -35.78
N GLN A 472 -8.05 -25.11 -35.17
CA GLN A 472 -6.91 -26.02 -34.98
C GLN A 472 -6.44 -26.55 -36.34
N GLN A 473 -5.17 -26.32 -36.65
CA GLN A 473 -4.56 -26.87 -37.86
C GLN A 473 -4.36 -28.38 -37.66
N THR A 474 -4.93 -29.17 -38.57
CA THR A 474 -4.54 -30.56 -38.76
C THR A 474 -3.03 -30.59 -38.98
N GLY A 475 -2.28 -31.32 -38.14
CA GLY A 475 -0.82 -31.37 -38.22
C GLY A 475 -0.33 -31.72 -39.63
N ARG A 476 0.92 -31.34 -39.98
CA ARG A 476 1.52 -31.65 -41.30
C ARG A 476 1.45 -33.18 -41.55
N GLY A 477 0.45 -33.61 -42.34
CA GLY A 477 0.25 -34.99 -42.78
C GLY A 477 -0.79 -35.83 -42.02
N GLY A 478 -1.54 -35.30 -41.05
CA GLY A 478 -2.50 -36.10 -40.27
C GLY A 478 -3.90 -35.49 -40.17
N VAL A 479 -4.93 -36.30 -40.43
CA VAL A 479 -6.32 -36.01 -40.04
C VAL A 479 -6.40 -36.12 -38.51
N GLY A 480 -6.36 -34.99 -37.79
CA GLY A 480 -6.47 -35.01 -36.32
C GLY A 480 -6.05 -33.72 -35.63
N VAL A 481 -6.40 -33.60 -34.35
CA VAL A 481 -6.04 -32.49 -33.45
C VAL A 481 -4.55 -32.58 -33.10
N ASN A 482 -3.83 -31.46 -33.16
CA ASN A 482 -2.47 -31.36 -32.61
C ASN A 482 -2.56 -31.15 -31.09
N TRP A 483 -2.60 -32.25 -30.35
CA TRP A 483 -2.80 -32.24 -28.91
C TRP A 483 -1.69 -31.53 -28.13
N ASP A 484 -0.43 -31.62 -28.55
CA ASP A 484 0.68 -30.96 -27.85
C ASP A 484 0.54 -29.43 -27.92
N ARG A 485 0.29 -28.89 -29.12
CA ARG A 485 0.08 -27.44 -29.30
C ARG A 485 -1.16 -26.97 -28.56
N TRP A 486 -2.26 -27.70 -28.68
CA TRP A 486 -3.49 -27.38 -27.99
C TRP A 486 -3.31 -27.37 -26.47
N THR A 487 -2.54 -28.33 -25.94
CA THR A 487 -2.24 -28.43 -24.51
C THR A 487 -1.50 -27.18 -24.02
N ILE A 488 -0.43 -26.79 -24.72
CA ILE A 488 0.35 -25.58 -24.38
C ILE A 488 -0.54 -24.32 -24.43
N ASP A 489 -1.34 -24.15 -25.49
CA ASP A 489 -2.21 -22.98 -25.63
C ASP A 489 -3.29 -22.92 -24.52
N ALA A 490 -3.83 -24.07 -24.13
CA ALA A 490 -4.80 -24.17 -23.04
C ALA A 490 -4.15 -23.90 -21.68
N GLU A 491 -2.97 -24.44 -21.42
CA GLU A 491 -2.23 -24.21 -20.16
C GLU A 491 -1.88 -22.73 -19.97
N ILE A 492 -1.43 -22.04 -21.02
CA ILE A 492 -1.15 -20.59 -20.98
C ILE A 492 -2.38 -19.81 -20.50
N LEU A 493 -3.56 -20.13 -21.03
CA LEU A 493 -4.82 -19.46 -20.68
C LEU A 493 -5.35 -19.86 -19.28
N LEU A 494 -5.10 -21.10 -18.87
CA LEU A 494 -5.58 -21.64 -17.60
C LEU A 494 -4.67 -21.28 -16.42
N HIS A 495 -3.42 -20.85 -16.67
CA HIS A 495 -2.45 -20.47 -15.65
C HIS A 495 -3.01 -19.40 -14.68
N ALA A 496 -2.60 -19.48 -13.41
CA ALA A 496 -3.04 -18.54 -12.36
C ALA A 496 -2.53 -17.11 -12.58
N ASP A 497 -1.40 -17.00 -13.28
CA ASP A 497 -0.74 -15.73 -13.64
C ASP A 497 -1.23 -15.16 -14.97
N PHE A 498 -2.14 -15.84 -15.67
CA PHE A 498 -2.77 -15.28 -16.86
C PHE A 498 -3.75 -14.17 -16.44
N ARG A 499 -3.19 -12.98 -16.30
CA ARG A 499 -3.88 -11.76 -15.89
C ARG A 499 -3.64 -10.67 -16.93
N LEU A 500 -4.48 -9.64 -16.89
CA LEU A 500 -4.24 -8.43 -17.68
C LEU A 500 -2.80 -7.99 -17.42
N PRO A 501 -1.96 -7.83 -18.47
CA PRO A 501 -0.58 -7.39 -18.28
C PRO A 501 -0.60 -6.08 -17.49
N GLN A 502 -0.10 -6.15 -16.25
CA GLN A 502 0.04 -4.96 -15.42
C GLN A 502 0.94 -4.01 -16.17
N GLY A 503 0.39 -2.84 -16.52
CA GLY A 503 0.82 -2.00 -17.64
C GLY A 503 2.31 -2.09 -17.95
N GLY A 504 2.64 -2.50 -19.19
CA GLY A 504 3.97 -2.24 -19.73
C GLY A 504 4.33 -0.75 -19.56
N PRO A 505 5.62 -0.38 -19.58
CA PRO A 505 6.16 0.92 -19.16
C PRO A 505 5.63 2.19 -19.88
N SER A 506 4.63 2.06 -20.74
CA SER A 506 4.05 3.16 -21.51
C SER A 506 2.73 3.61 -20.93
N LEU A 507 2.77 4.66 -20.10
CA LEU A 507 1.87 5.83 -20.11
C LEU A 507 2.37 6.91 -19.11
N LEU A 508 3.69 7.04 -18.93
CA LEU A 508 4.33 8.15 -18.22
C LEU A 508 4.60 9.29 -19.20
N LEU A 509 3.56 10.07 -19.52
CA LEU A 509 3.73 11.36 -20.19
C LEU A 509 2.84 12.38 -19.47
N GLY A 510 3.44 13.11 -18.54
CA GLY A 510 2.80 14.19 -17.81
C GLY A 510 2.22 13.77 -16.45
N ALA A 511 2.08 14.75 -15.56
CA ALA A 511 1.75 14.66 -14.14
C ALA A 511 0.34 14.09 -13.79
N VAL A 512 -0.23 13.22 -14.63
CA VAL A 512 -1.52 12.59 -14.39
C VAL A 512 -1.35 11.55 -13.27
N PRO A 513 -2.18 11.57 -12.21
CA PRO A 513 -2.18 10.53 -11.20
C PRO A 513 -2.28 9.14 -11.83
N LEU A 514 -1.48 8.19 -11.36
CA LEU A 514 -1.50 6.81 -11.85
C LEU A 514 -2.94 6.26 -11.79
N ILE A 515 -3.51 5.91 -12.95
CA ILE A 515 -4.81 5.26 -13.02
C ILE A 515 -4.69 3.90 -12.34
N SER A 516 -5.37 3.74 -11.20
CA SER A 516 -5.34 2.48 -10.47
C SER A 516 -6.05 1.38 -11.26
N GLU A 517 -5.48 0.17 -11.25
CA GLU A 517 -6.12 -1.02 -11.83
C GLU A 517 -7.54 -1.24 -11.26
N ALA A 518 -7.72 -0.93 -9.97
CA ALA A 518 -9.01 -0.99 -9.31
C ALA A 518 -10.07 -0.06 -9.93
N ALA A 519 -9.69 1.11 -10.45
CA ALA A 519 -10.62 2.01 -11.14
C ALA A 519 -11.08 1.39 -12.46
N VAL A 520 -10.15 0.83 -13.25
CA VAL A 520 -10.45 0.17 -14.53
C VAL A 520 -11.35 -1.05 -14.32
N GLN A 521 -11.08 -1.88 -13.31
CA GLN A 521 -11.85 -3.09 -13.03
C GLN A 521 -13.29 -2.83 -12.55
N ARG A 522 -13.62 -1.60 -12.12
CA ARG A 522 -14.98 -1.22 -11.70
C ARG A 522 -15.90 -0.91 -12.87
N PHE A 523 -15.37 -0.70 -14.08
CA PHE A 523 -16.20 -0.42 -15.25
C PHE A 523 -17.07 -1.63 -15.61
N GLU A 524 -18.35 -1.38 -15.85
CA GLU A 524 -19.34 -2.42 -16.12
C GLU A 524 -18.97 -3.27 -17.35
N GLU A 525 -18.44 -2.64 -18.40
CA GLU A 525 -18.01 -3.32 -19.63
C GLU A 525 -16.83 -4.26 -19.37
N VAL A 526 -15.86 -3.81 -18.55
CA VAL A 526 -14.70 -4.63 -18.14
C VAL A 526 -15.14 -5.78 -17.24
N ARG A 527 -16.05 -5.52 -16.30
CA ARG A 527 -16.60 -6.54 -15.39
C ARG A 527 -17.38 -7.61 -16.16
N THR A 528 -18.17 -7.20 -17.15
CA THR A 528 -18.91 -8.11 -18.03
C THR A 528 -17.96 -8.95 -18.87
N ALA A 529 -16.99 -8.32 -19.56
CA ALA A 529 -15.99 -9.04 -20.35
C ALA A 529 -15.17 -10.01 -19.48
N ARG A 530 -14.83 -9.64 -18.26
CA ARG A 530 -14.17 -10.52 -17.28
C ARG A 530 -15.04 -11.69 -16.89
N ALA A 531 -16.33 -11.47 -16.61
CA ALA A 531 -17.25 -12.55 -16.27
C ALA A 531 -17.39 -13.57 -17.42
N ASP A 532 -17.45 -13.09 -18.66
CA ASP A 532 -17.46 -13.93 -19.86
C ASP A 532 -16.16 -14.72 -20.02
N TRP A 533 -15.02 -14.07 -19.79
CA TRP A 533 -13.72 -14.74 -19.76
C TRP A 533 -13.67 -15.86 -18.71
N GLU A 534 -14.04 -15.57 -17.46
CA GLU A 534 -14.02 -16.58 -16.38
C GLU A 534 -14.97 -17.75 -16.66
N ALA A 535 -16.14 -17.47 -17.25
CA ALA A 535 -17.08 -18.51 -17.67
C ALA A 535 -16.49 -19.41 -18.77
N ASN A 536 -15.82 -18.83 -19.77
CA ASN A 536 -15.16 -19.59 -20.84
C ASN A 536 -13.91 -20.32 -20.34
N LYS A 537 -13.13 -19.71 -19.45
CA LYS A 537 -12.00 -20.34 -18.75
C LYS A 537 -12.43 -21.59 -18.01
N ALA A 538 -13.51 -21.51 -17.23
CA ALA A 538 -14.06 -22.66 -16.51
C ALA A 538 -14.54 -23.76 -17.46
N ARG A 539 -15.17 -23.41 -18.59
CA ARG A 539 -15.59 -24.39 -19.61
C ARG A 539 -14.40 -25.06 -20.30
N LEU A 540 -13.35 -24.30 -20.62
CA LEU A 540 -12.11 -24.81 -21.18
C LEU A 540 -11.40 -25.76 -20.21
N GLN A 541 -11.31 -25.39 -18.92
CA GLN A 541 -10.71 -26.21 -17.87
C GLN A 541 -11.35 -27.61 -17.81
N ARG A 542 -12.68 -27.70 -17.90
CA ARG A 542 -13.37 -29.00 -17.89
C ARG A 542 -12.99 -29.90 -19.07
N VAL A 543 -12.92 -29.34 -20.27
CA VAL A 543 -12.50 -30.09 -21.47
C VAL A 543 -11.02 -30.49 -21.34
N PHE A 544 -10.18 -29.59 -20.84
CA PHE A 544 -8.76 -29.82 -20.59
C PHE A 544 -8.54 -30.97 -19.60
N ASP A 545 -9.22 -30.95 -18.46
CA ASP A 545 -9.11 -31.98 -17.44
C ASP A 545 -9.58 -33.35 -17.94
N LEU A 546 -10.69 -33.40 -18.69
CA LEU A 546 -11.17 -34.64 -19.31
C LEU A 546 -10.16 -35.20 -20.32
N CYS A 547 -9.63 -34.35 -21.20
CA CYS A 547 -8.62 -34.74 -22.19
C CYS A 547 -7.32 -35.20 -21.52
N ALA A 548 -6.86 -34.52 -20.48
CA ALA A 548 -5.68 -34.91 -19.72
C ALA A 548 -5.88 -36.26 -19.02
N ALA A 549 -7.02 -36.44 -18.33
CA ALA A 549 -7.33 -37.69 -17.64
C ALA A 549 -7.38 -38.89 -18.60
N LEU A 550 -7.91 -38.71 -19.82
CA LEU A 550 -7.96 -39.72 -20.89
C LEU A 550 -6.63 -39.89 -21.65
N GLY A 551 -5.59 -39.12 -21.33
CA GLY A 551 -4.29 -39.17 -22.01
C GLY A 551 -4.31 -38.64 -23.44
N LEU A 552 -5.28 -37.79 -23.79
CA LEU A 552 -5.33 -37.08 -25.06
C LEU A 552 -4.48 -35.81 -25.02
N ALA A 553 -4.51 -35.08 -23.89
CA ALA A 553 -3.62 -33.95 -23.63
C ALA A 553 -2.32 -34.43 -22.95
N THR A 554 -1.23 -33.67 -23.09
CA THR A 554 0.05 -34.01 -22.46
C THR A 554 -0.13 -34.05 -20.94
N ALA A 555 0.20 -35.18 -20.32
CA ALA A 555 0.06 -35.36 -18.88
C ALA A 555 1.13 -34.53 -18.13
N THR A 556 0.72 -33.87 -17.06
CA THR A 556 1.61 -33.14 -16.14
C THR A 556 1.54 -33.76 -14.74
N GLU A 557 2.45 -33.37 -13.84
CA GLU A 557 2.43 -33.84 -12.45
C GLU A 557 1.11 -33.48 -11.74
N ASP A 558 0.57 -32.30 -12.04
CA ASP A 558 -0.71 -31.84 -11.47
C ASP A 558 -1.92 -32.52 -12.12
N ARG A 559 -1.81 -32.92 -13.39
CA ARG A 559 -2.89 -33.49 -14.20
C ARG A 559 -2.45 -34.79 -14.90
N PRO A 560 -2.29 -35.89 -14.14
CA PRO A 560 -1.89 -37.17 -14.69
C PRO A 560 -3.01 -37.86 -15.48
N ALA A 561 -2.63 -38.69 -16.47
CA ALA A 561 -3.56 -39.46 -17.31
C ALA A 561 -4.17 -40.68 -16.57
N VAL A 562 -4.92 -40.41 -15.50
CA VAL A 562 -5.46 -41.42 -14.56
C VAL A 562 -6.49 -42.37 -15.19
N LEU A 563 -7.16 -41.97 -16.27
CA LEU A 563 -8.13 -42.82 -16.98
C LEU A 563 -7.49 -43.65 -18.09
N VAL A 564 -6.19 -43.49 -18.35
CA VAL A 564 -5.47 -44.41 -19.25
C VAL A 564 -5.22 -45.71 -18.49
N ILE A 565 -6.04 -46.72 -18.80
CA ILE A 565 -5.96 -48.05 -18.19
C ILE A 565 -5.05 -48.95 -19.06
N PRO A 566 -3.92 -49.46 -18.54
CA PRO A 566 -3.03 -50.34 -19.29
C PRO A 566 -3.67 -51.71 -19.54
N ARG A 567 -3.22 -52.43 -20.58
CA ARG A 567 -3.74 -53.77 -20.95
C ARG A 567 -3.64 -54.80 -19.83
N HIS A 568 -2.65 -54.69 -18.95
CA HIS A 568 -2.38 -55.61 -17.84
C HIS A 568 -2.81 -55.02 -16.49
N PHE A 569 -3.87 -54.21 -16.46
CA PHE A 569 -4.38 -53.61 -15.24
C PHE A 569 -4.94 -54.69 -14.29
N ALA A 570 -4.60 -54.64 -13.00
CA ALA A 570 -5.08 -55.58 -12.01
C ALA A 570 -6.26 -55.00 -11.21
N LEU A 571 -7.21 -55.85 -10.79
CA LEU A 571 -8.35 -55.41 -9.97
C LEU A 571 -7.94 -54.75 -8.64
N SER A 572 -6.80 -55.15 -8.07
CA SER A 572 -6.23 -54.54 -6.87
C SER A 572 -5.85 -53.06 -7.07
N GLN A 573 -5.56 -52.64 -8.29
CA GLN A 573 -5.15 -51.27 -8.64
C GLN A 573 -6.33 -50.30 -8.77
N VAL A 574 -7.57 -50.79 -8.91
CA VAL A 574 -8.79 -49.96 -9.11
C VAL A 574 -8.94 -48.91 -8.00
N ARG A 575 -8.75 -49.31 -6.74
CA ARG A 575 -8.88 -48.40 -5.59
C ARG A 575 -7.82 -47.31 -5.57
N GLN A 576 -6.60 -47.63 -5.99
CA GLN A 576 -5.54 -46.63 -6.12
C GLN A 576 -5.88 -45.66 -7.25
N ARG A 577 -6.26 -46.16 -8.43
CA ARG A 577 -6.58 -45.33 -9.59
C ARG A 577 -7.75 -44.39 -9.34
N ARG A 578 -8.77 -44.85 -8.61
CA ARG A 578 -9.89 -44.00 -8.19
C ARG A 578 -9.44 -42.89 -7.23
N ARG A 579 -8.54 -43.19 -6.30
CA ARG A 579 -7.96 -42.17 -5.40
C ARG A 579 -7.16 -41.13 -6.17
N GLU A 580 -6.34 -41.56 -7.14
CA GLU A 580 -5.61 -40.65 -8.03
C GLU A 580 -6.58 -39.73 -8.80
N LEU A 581 -7.68 -40.27 -9.35
CA LEU A 581 -8.72 -39.48 -10.01
C LEU A 581 -9.39 -38.47 -9.06
N GLU A 582 -9.76 -38.89 -7.85
CA GLU A 582 -10.37 -38.01 -6.84
C GLU A 582 -9.41 -36.92 -6.36
N GLN A 583 -8.11 -37.23 -6.26
CA GLN A 583 -7.06 -36.31 -5.83
C GLN A 583 -6.75 -35.25 -6.89
N HIS A 584 -6.49 -35.66 -8.14
CA HIS A 584 -6.05 -34.75 -9.20
C HIS A 584 -7.21 -34.07 -9.92
N TYR A 585 -8.41 -34.67 -9.89
CA TYR A 585 -9.60 -34.16 -10.57
C TYR A 585 -10.80 -34.13 -9.61
N PRO A 586 -10.78 -33.31 -8.55
CA PRO A 586 -11.80 -33.33 -7.49
C PRO A 586 -13.23 -33.08 -8.00
N SER A 587 -13.38 -32.42 -9.15
CA SER A 587 -14.68 -32.14 -9.77
C SER A 587 -15.09 -33.13 -10.86
N TYR A 588 -14.38 -34.26 -11.06
CA TYR A 588 -14.61 -35.19 -12.19
C TYR A 588 -16.07 -35.65 -12.31
N LYS A 589 -16.77 -35.88 -11.19
CA LYS A 589 -18.18 -36.31 -11.20
C LYS A 589 -19.12 -35.29 -11.83
N ARG A 590 -18.82 -34.01 -11.68
CA ARG A 590 -19.60 -32.90 -12.25
C ARG A 590 -19.09 -32.53 -13.64
N ASP A 591 -17.79 -32.65 -13.87
CA ASP A 591 -17.15 -32.02 -15.02
C ASP A 591 -16.89 -33.01 -16.18
N PHE A 592 -16.80 -34.32 -15.92
CA PHE A 592 -16.56 -35.34 -16.96
C PHE A 592 -17.88 -35.84 -17.56
N ILE A 593 -18.55 -34.92 -18.25
CA ILE A 593 -19.86 -35.17 -18.87
C ILE A 593 -19.72 -35.20 -20.39
N PHE A 594 -20.05 -36.34 -20.99
CA PHE A 594 -19.84 -36.58 -22.42
C PHE A 594 -20.63 -35.64 -23.34
N TYR A 595 -21.85 -35.24 -23.00
CA TYR A 595 -22.64 -34.33 -23.86
C TYR A 595 -22.07 -32.90 -23.92
N VAL A 596 -21.21 -32.52 -22.96
CA VAL A 596 -20.53 -31.22 -22.94
C VAL A 596 -19.25 -31.24 -23.80
N VAL A 597 -18.81 -32.44 -24.23
CA VAL A 597 -17.66 -32.62 -25.12
C VAL A 597 -18.00 -32.05 -26.51
N PRO A 598 -17.16 -31.15 -27.04
CA PRO A 598 -17.31 -30.61 -28.39
C PRO A 598 -17.38 -31.71 -29.44
N GLU A 599 -18.25 -31.54 -30.43
CA GLU A 599 -18.45 -32.54 -31.49
C GLU A 599 -17.15 -32.88 -32.23
N ALA A 600 -16.28 -31.89 -32.43
CA ALA A 600 -14.99 -32.04 -33.13
C ALA A 600 -14.06 -33.11 -32.50
N ILE A 601 -14.11 -33.30 -31.18
CA ILE A 601 -13.27 -34.27 -30.47
C ILE A 601 -14.05 -35.45 -29.90
N ARG A 602 -15.38 -35.45 -30.01
CA ARG A 602 -16.25 -36.48 -29.43
C ARG A 602 -15.86 -37.90 -29.87
N PRO A 603 -15.56 -38.19 -31.16
CA PRO A 603 -15.14 -39.53 -31.58
C PRO A 603 -13.82 -39.99 -30.93
N VAL A 604 -12.87 -39.08 -30.76
CA VAL A 604 -11.56 -39.39 -30.17
C VAL A 604 -11.69 -39.63 -28.66
N VAL A 605 -12.49 -38.82 -27.98
CA VAL A 605 -12.82 -38.99 -26.56
C VAL A 605 -13.55 -40.32 -26.32
N ASP A 606 -14.56 -40.63 -27.14
CA ASP A 606 -15.31 -41.88 -27.05
C ASP A 606 -14.40 -43.10 -27.25
N GLN A 607 -13.55 -43.06 -28.29
CA GLN A 607 -12.58 -44.12 -28.56
C GLN A 607 -11.61 -44.33 -27.38
N ALA A 608 -11.05 -43.25 -26.82
CA ALA A 608 -10.12 -43.33 -25.69
C ALA A 608 -10.80 -43.88 -24.42
N ALA A 609 -12.03 -43.44 -24.14
CA ALA A 609 -12.84 -43.94 -23.04
C ALA A 609 -13.20 -45.41 -23.23
N HIS A 610 -13.62 -45.82 -24.43
CA HIS A 610 -13.98 -47.20 -24.75
C HIS A 610 -12.79 -48.16 -24.62
N VAL A 611 -11.61 -47.78 -25.14
CA VAL A 611 -10.37 -48.55 -24.99
C VAL A 611 -10.02 -48.75 -23.51
N SER A 612 -10.09 -47.69 -22.72
CA SER A 612 -9.80 -47.73 -21.28
C SER A 612 -10.82 -48.57 -20.51
N CYS A 613 -12.10 -48.48 -20.86
CA CYS A 613 -13.18 -49.30 -20.30
C CYS A 613 -12.97 -50.79 -20.61
N LYS A 614 -12.61 -51.14 -21.85
CA LYS A 614 -12.31 -52.51 -22.25
C LYS A 614 -11.15 -53.11 -21.44
N HIS A 615 -10.08 -52.36 -21.24
CA HIS A 615 -8.95 -52.80 -20.42
C HIS A 615 -9.32 -52.96 -18.94
N LEU A 616 -10.25 -52.14 -18.42
CA LEU A 616 -10.75 -52.25 -17.06
C LEU A 616 -11.67 -53.47 -16.85
N LEU A 617 -12.52 -53.79 -17.83
CA LEU A 617 -13.50 -54.86 -17.75
C LEU A 617 -12.89 -56.26 -17.85
N GLY A 618 -11.81 -56.45 -18.61
CA GLY A 618 -11.17 -57.76 -18.80
C GLY A 618 -10.82 -58.47 -17.48
N PRO A 619 -10.07 -57.83 -16.56
CA PRO A 619 -9.75 -58.40 -15.24
C PRO A 619 -10.99 -58.69 -14.39
N ALA A 620 -12.03 -57.86 -14.49
CA ALA A 620 -13.28 -58.04 -13.75
C ALA A 620 -14.05 -59.28 -14.26
N GLN A 621 -14.16 -59.42 -15.59
CA GLN A 621 -14.78 -60.59 -16.23
C GLN A 621 -14.03 -61.87 -15.88
N ALA A 622 -12.70 -61.85 -15.92
CA ALA A 622 -11.87 -63.01 -15.54
C ALA A 622 -12.06 -63.41 -14.08
N ALA A 623 -12.18 -62.44 -13.16
CA ALA A 623 -12.42 -62.72 -11.75
C ALA A 623 -13.81 -63.32 -11.49
N VAL A 624 -14.85 -62.81 -12.17
CA VAL A 624 -16.22 -63.35 -12.08
C VAL A 624 -16.27 -64.77 -12.67
N GLN A 625 -15.66 -64.99 -13.85
CA GLN A 625 -15.61 -66.31 -14.46
C GLN A 625 -14.93 -67.33 -13.54
N LYS A 626 -13.79 -66.97 -12.92
CA LYS A 626 -13.12 -67.83 -11.96
C LYS A 626 -14.00 -68.18 -10.75
N GLN A 627 -14.80 -67.23 -10.27
CA GLN A 627 -15.74 -67.50 -9.17
C GLN A 627 -16.89 -68.42 -9.58
N LEU A 628 -17.36 -68.33 -10.83
CA LEU A 628 -18.38 -69.23 -11.38
C LEU A 628 -17.82 -70.65 -11.54
N GLU A 629 -16.63 -70.80 -12.10
CA GLU A 629 -15.96 -72.12 -12.24
C GLU A 629 -15.75 -72.80 -10.88
N GLN A 630 -15.35 -72.03 -9.85
CA GLN A 630 -15.19 -72.53 -8.47
C GLN A 630 -16.52 -72.92 -7.80
N ALA A 631 -17.63 -72.31 -8.21
CA ALA A 631 -18.94 -72.65 -7.69
C ALA A 631 -19.48 -73.94 -8.33
N ASP A 632 -19.20 -74.16 -9.61
CA ASP A 632 -19.64 -75.36 -10.36
C ASP A 632 -18.85 -76.63 -9.93
N ASP A 633 -17.57 -76.50 -9.57
CA ASP A 633 -16.76 -77.62 -9.06
C ASP A 633 -17.13 -78.07 -7.62
N GLY A 634 -18.01 -77.32 -6.94
CA GLY A 634 -18.42 -77.53 -5.55
C GLY A 634 -19.78 -78.23 -5.35
N THR A 635 -20.47 -78.58 -6.43
CA THR A 635 -21.72 -79.36 -6.46
C THR A 635 -21.49 -80.75 -7.03
#